data_AF-A0A9Q0MCE7-F1
#
_entry.id   AF-A0A9Q0MCE7-F1
#
_cell.length_a   1.000
_cell.length_b   1.000
_cell.length_c   1.000
_cell.angle_alpha   90.00
_cell.angle_beta   90.00
_cell.angle_gamma   90.00
#
_symmetry.space_group_name_H-M   'P 1'
#
loop_
_entity.id
_entity.type
_entity.pdbx_description
1 polymer ?
#
loop_
_entity_poly.entity_id
_entity_poly.type
_entity_poly.pdbx_seq_one_letter_code
_entity_poly.pdbx_strand_id
1 'polypeptide(L)'
;MPLAACTILETTTIFMFYCNIMDPFRILSHGARFDNKKIQKNKPVKHHNESIENILSILPTKVSKCKKKLNAEDIRNEHNILVDGSDINCPIELFDDLNIEDYLKINLKKGNYIQPTPIQMQVIPLMMDQRDLIGCAPTGSGKTLAFLLPIINQLKSPKKKGFRAIILAPTRELAKQIHRECIWLSDGSSLRIHLIKNTNFAAKKFSVDSNLKYDILVTTPQRLEFLLKQEPISINIENLEWLIIDECDRLFETTFRTQLSTIFNICNQSNAKLKHAMFSATYDQNLEKWCKLNLDNIATVIIGGRNKVTETVEQKLMFVGTEQGKLIALKDIINNGCQTPAIIFVSKIAKANYLQHELEQMDITVDTIHADRNQEHRDRIVRSFREGKIMFLICTELMGRGIDFKAVNLVINYDLPSTSFAYIHHIGRTGRAGRFGKSITFYIKDDEINLCPILNIMKQSGCEIPEHLKTFNRRKAIQYDKMKKNLAKRKLKLKKRKQDETMSETTRLGESSMEIQSPNDVEPNDESQREFLRYFDVWNETRQNEFVQSLLSKMTHYQHSQINLFLKPMLQRDFVSLLPKKGLDHVAENILTYLDEKSLCSAELVCKEWHRVISEGMLWKKLIESRVRSDSLWKGLAHRRGWSKYLFKPLPDEQHPDHIFYRRLFPKIIQDIKNTENNWRCGRHMLQRINCRSEGSKGVYCLQYDDTKIISGLRDNTIKIWDRKTLSCTEVLTGHTGSVLCLQYDDKVIISGSSDATARVWDVKTGQMIKTLIHHCEAVLHLRFSNGMMVTCSKDRSIAVWDMASPTDINLRRVLVGHRAAVNVVDFDEKYIVSASGDRTIKVWKTPDSEFVRTLNGHKRGIACLQYRDRLVVSGSSDNTIRLWDIEFGTCLRVLEGHDELVRCIRFDNKRIVSGAYDGKIKVWDLAAALDPRSPVGTLCLRTLVEHTGRVFRLQFDDFQIVSSSHDDTILIWDFLNPDQSQTINNN
;
A
#
# COMPACT_ATOMS: atom_id res chain seq x y z
N MET A 1 -23.74 -39.68 -4.04
CA MET A 1 -24.30 -39.80 -2.68
C MET A 1 -23.33 -39.12 -1.71
N PRO A 2 -23.66 -37.90 -1.25
CA PRO A 2 -22.78 -37.09 -0.40
C PRO A 2 -23.24 -37.16 1.06
N LEU A 3 -22.31 -37.40 1.99
CA LEU A 3 -22.58 -37.37 3.42
C LEU A 3 -22.20 -35.99 3.97
N ALA A 4 -23.24 -35.23 4.28
CA ALA A 4 -23.21 -34.05 5.11
C ALA A 4 -22.86 -34.43 6.56
N ALA A 5 -21.75 -33.92 7.07
CA ALA A 5 -21.50 -33.65 8.48
C ALA A 5 -20.20 -32.82 8.61
N CYS A 6 -20.09 -32.02 9.67
CA CYS A 6 -19.02 -31.06 9.98
C CYS A 6 -19.19 -29.64 9.40
N THR A 7 -20.34 -29.04 9.69
CA THR A 7 -20.45 -27.59 9.92
C THR A 7 -21.21 -27.39 11.23
N ILE A 8 -20.49 -27.19 12.34
CA ILE A 8 -20.89 -26.49 13.59
C ILE A 8 -19.65 -26.56 14.50
N LEU A 9 -18.97 -25.42 14.68
CA LEU A 9 -18.18 -25.02 15.86
C LEU A 9 -17.41 -23.75 15.50
N GLU A 10 -18.07 -22.59 15.58
CA GLU A 10 -17.41 -21.30 15.79
C GLU A 10 -18.45 -20.23 16.22
N THR A 11 -19.09 -20.48 17.36
CA THR A 11 -19.76 -19.45 18.16
C THR A 11 -19.01 -19.31 19.48
N THR A 12 -18.00 -18.44 19.48
CA THR A 12 -17.31 -17.99 20.69
C THR A 12 -18.00 -16.73 21.22
N THR A 13 -18.92 -16.93 22.15
CA THR A 13 -19.31 -15.91 23.14
C THR A 13 -18.89 -16.49 24.49
N ILE A 14 -18.35 -15.64 25.37
CA ILE A 14 -17.81 -15.93 26.72
C ILE A 14 -16.29 -16.19 26.75
N PHE A 15 -15.52 -15.10 26.74
CA PHE A 15 -14.37 -14.87 27.63
C PHE A 15 -13.96 -13.38 27.51
N MET A 16 -14.65 -12.53 28.28
CA MET A 16 -14.26 -11.15 28.60
C MET A 16 -15.05 -10.74 29.86
N PHE A 17 -14.74 -11.39 30.98
CA PHE A 17 -15.04 -10.86 32.31
C PHE A 17 -14.02 -11.43 33.27
N TYR A 18 -12.89 -10.73 33.40
CA TYR A 18 -12.08 -10.55 34.61
C TYR A 18 -10.80 -9.82 34.17
N CYS A 19 -10.84 -8.48 34.22
CA CYS A 19 -9.74 -7.56 34.48
C CYS A 19 -10.24 -6.13 34.25
N ASN A 20 -11.05 -5.65 35.19
CA ASN A 20 -11.07 -4.28 35.69
C ASN A 20 -12.19 -4.18 36.73
N ILE A 21 -11.80 -4.04 37.99
CA ILE A 21 -12.34 -3.10 39.00
C ILE A 21 -11.96 -3.66 40.38
N MET A 22 -10.78 -3.25 40.81
CA MET A 22 -10.31 -2.95 42.16
C MET A 22 -9.00 -2.20 41.86
N ASP A 23 -9.04 -0.87 41.79
CA ASP A 23 -8.47 -0.10 42.89
C ASP A 23 -9.46 0.93 43.47
N PRO A 24 -9.69 0.90 44.79
CA PRO A 24 -10.37 1.92 45.56
C PRO A 24 -9.34 2.81 46.27
N PHE A 25 -9.18 4.09 45.91
CA PHE A 25 -8.78 5.15 46.86
C PHE A 25 -8.84 6.53 46.20
N ARG A 26 -9.31 7.51 46.99
CA ARG A 26 -9.34 8.98 46.77
C ARG A 26 -10.43 9.42 45.78
N ILE A 27 -11.50 10.11 46.18
CA ILE A 27 -11.56 11.27 47.07
C ILE A 27 -12.88 11.25 47.85
N LEU A 28 -12.76 11.12 49.17
CA LEU A 28 -13.66 11.74 50.12
C LEU A 28 -13.43 13.26 50.05
N SER A 29 -14.46 14.04 49.77
CA SER A 29 -14.86 15.15 50.65
C SER A 29 -16.08 15.89 50.09
N HIS A 30 -17.19 15.78 50.84
CA HIS A 30 -18.09 16.87 51.26
C HIS A 30 -18.80 17.69 50.15
N GLY A 31 -20.12 17.87 50.13
CA GLY A 31 -21.22 17.54 51.05
C GLY A 31 -22.54 17.71 50.28
N ALA A 32 -23.58 16.94 50.62
CA ALA A 32 -24.77 17.41 51.35
C ALA A 32 -25.45 18.63 50.68
N ARG A 33 -26.74 18.65 50.29
CA ARG A 33 -27.94 17.92 50.76
C ARG A 33 -29.09 18.18 49.76
N PHE A 34 -29.97 17.16 49.59
CA PHE A 34 -31.45 17.15 49.62
C PHE A 34 -32.22 18.47 49.33
N ASP A 35 -33.38 18.53 48.66
CA ASP A 35 -34.43 17.53 48.50
C ASP A 35 -35.54 17.96 47.49
N ASN A 36 -36.44 16.99 47.21
CA ASN A 36 -37.87 17.13 46.89
C ASN A 36 -38.40 17.24 45.43
N LYS A 37 -38.62 16.05 44.87
CA LYS A 37 -39.95 15.43 44.60
C LYS A 37 -41.10 16.28 43.99
N LYS A 38 -41.50 15.78 42.80
CA LYS A 38 -42.83 15.21 42.46
C LYS A 38 -43.99 16.11 41.95
N ILE A 39 -44.46 15.68 40.77
CA ILE A 39 -45.84 15.25 40.44
C ILE A 39 -46.80 16.28 39.83
N GLN A 40 -47.11 15.99 38.54
CA GLN A 40 -48.43 15.84 37.89
C GLN A 40 -49.41 17.04 37.94
N LYS A 41 -50.28 17.31 36.96
CA LYS A 41 -51.18 16.37 36.25
C LYS A 41 -51.92 17.15 35.13
N ASN A 42 -52.32 16.40 34.10
CA ASN A 42 -53.57 16.51 33.33
C ASN A 42 -53.77 17.54 32.20
N LYS A 43 -53.71 16.97 30.98
CA LYS A 43 -54.66 17.08 29.84
C LYS A 43 -56.15 17.15 30.30
N PRO A 44 -57.16 17.57 29.47
CA PRO A 44 -57.31 17.12 28.06
C PRO A 44 -58.11 17.99 27.04
N VAL A 45 -58.21 17.48 25.78
CA VAL A 45 -59.36 17.55 24.81
C VAL A 45 -59.53 18.89 24.02
N LYS A 46 -59.85 18.99 22.70
CA LYS A 46 -60.11 18.09 21.54
C LYS A 46 -60.16 18.91 20.21
N HIS A 47 -59.79 18.24 19.11
CA HIS A 47 -60.26 18.24 17.69
C HIS A 47 -60.60 19.47 16.81
N HIS A 48 -60.15 19.30 15.54
CA HIS A 48 -60.70 19.74 14.22
C HIS A 48 -60.51 21.21 13.81
N ASN A 49 -60.40 21.61 12.54
CA ASN A 49 -59.99 21.07 11.23
C ASN A 49 -59.95 22.32 10.31
N GLU A 50 -59.27 22.22 9.15
CA GLU A 50 -59.50 23.01 7.91
C GLU A 50 -58.91 24.43 7.71
N SER A 51 -57.93 24.45 6.80
CA SER A 51 -57.86 25.11 5.48
C SER A 51 -58.05 26.63 5.27
N ILE A 52 -56.96 27.23 4.75
CA ILE A 52 -56.81 28.00 3.49
C ILE A 52 -57.86 29.09 3.18
N GLU A 53 -57.45 30.37 3.11
CA GLU A 53 -57.37 31.12 1.84
C GLU A 53 -57.00 32.61 1.99
N ASN A 54 -56.02 32.99 1.17
CA ASN A 54 -55.97 34.17 0.31
C ASN A 54 -55.94 35.56 0.96
N ILE A 55 -54.77 36.21 0.92
CA ILE A 55 -54.27 37.03 -0.20
C ILE A 55 -55.09 38.32 -0.32
N LEU A 56 -54.40 39.45 -0.13
CA LEU A 56 -54.45 40.68 -0.93
C LEU A 56 -53.56 41.69 -0.18
N SER A 57 -52.30 41.81 -0.58
CA SER A 57 -51.82 42.79 -1.57
C SER A 57 -51.62 44.19 -0.99
N ILE A 58 -50.42 44.72 -1.27
CA ILE A 58 -50.03 46.15 -1.23
C ILE A 58 -49.54 46.63 0.15
N LEU A 59 -48.26 47.05 0.24
CA LEU A 59 -47.86 48.37 0.74
C LEU A 59 -46.31 48.55 0.77
N PRO A 60 -45.80 49.77 0.51
CA PRO A 60 -44.39 50.11 0.50
C PRO A 60 -43.90 50.72 1.83
N THR A 61 -42.60 50.54 2.07
CA THR A 61 -41.62 51.37 2.81
C THR A 61 -41.97 52.06 4.16
N LYS A 62 -41.18 51.64 5.15
CA LYS A 62 -40.61 52.37 6.31
C LYS A 62 -41.56 52.81 7.41
N VAL A 63 -41.49 52.14 8.57
CA VAL A 63 -41.11 52.74 9.88
C VAL A 63 -40.70 51.62 10.88
N SER A 64 -39.43 51.70 11.29
CA SER A 64 -38.80 51.36 12.59
C SER A 64 -39.10 50.09 13.42
N LYS A 65 -37.98 49.57 13.95
CA LYS A 65 -37.73 48.93 15.26
C LYS A 65 -37.97 47.41 15.43
N CYS A 66 -36.91 46.81 15.99
CA CYS A 66 -36.85 45.50 16.66
C CYS A 66 -37.15 44.26 15.82
N LYS A 67 -36.19 43.84 14.99
CA LYS A 67 -36.04 42.41 14.71
C LYS A 67 -35.44 41.74 15.95
N LYS A 68 -36.24 40.88 16.59
CA LYS A 68 -35.80 39.89 17.57
C LYS A 68 -34.55 39.20 17.01
N LYS A 69 -33.44 39.17 17.76
CA LYS A 69 -32.31 38.29 17.46
C LYS A 69 -32.87 36.86 17.43
N LEU A 70 -32.89 36.23 16.26
CA LEU A 70 -33.10 34.79 16.15
C LEU A 70 -32.05 34.08 17.00
N ASN A 71 -32.41 32.98 17.66
CA ASN A 71 -31.44 32.20 18.41
C ASN A 71 -30.39 31.69 17.41
N ALA A 72 -29.11 31.64 17.78
CA ALA A 72 -28.03 31.20 16.88
C ALA A 72 -28.29 29.79 16.31
N GLU A 73 -29.01 28.96 17.05
CA GLU A 73 -29.45 27.63 16.65
C GLU A 73 -30.52 27.66 15.55
N ASP A 74 -31.41 28.66 15.53
CA ASP A 74 -32.46 28.79 14.53
C ASP A 74 -31.85 29.08 13.14
N ILE A 75 -30.89 30.02 13.08
CA ILE A 75 -30.16 30.37 11.85
C ILE A 75 -29.36 29.15 11.33
N ARG A 76 -28.74 28.40 12.25
CA ARG A 76 -28.01 27.18 11.88
C ARG A 76 -28.93 26.10 11.33
N ASN A 77 -30.11 25.91 11.93
CA ASN A 77 -31.09 24.94 11.48
C ASN A 77 -31.69 25.33 10.11
N GLU A 78 -32.00 26.61 9.90
CA GLU A 78 -32.53 27.12 8.62
C GLU A 78 -31.55 26.89 7.46
N HIS A 79 -30.26 27.15 7.69
CA HIS A 79 -29.23 27.03 6.67
C HIS A 79 -28.50 25.68 6.66
N ASN A 80 -28.98 24.68 7.42
CA ASN A 80 -28.37 23.35 7.56
C ASN A 80 -26.86 23.40 7.92
N ILE A 81 -26.51 24.26 8.88
CA ILE A 81 -25.15 24.44 9.40
C ILE A 81 -24.99 23.56 10.64
N LEU A 82 -24.18 22.51 10.53
CA LEU A 82 -23.79 21.67 11.66
C LEU A 82 -22.46 22.17 12.22
N VAL A 83 -22.41 22.40 13.53
CA VAL A 83 -21.18 22.85 14.20
C VAL A 83 -20.88 21.98 15.41
N ASP A 84 -19.61 21.62 15.61
CA ASP A 84 -19.09 20.86 16.75
C ASP A 84 -17.84 21.58 17.31
N GLY A 85 -17.76 21.78 18.63
CA GLY A 85 -16.65 22.48 19.31
C GLY A 85 -17.10 23.37 20.48
N SER A 86 -16.16 23.79 21.35
CA SER A 86 -16.45 24.80 22.39
C SER A 86 -16.39 26.22 21.82
N ASP A 87 -17.05 27.18 22.48
CA ASP A 87 -16.94 28.62 22.22
C ASP A 87 -17.24 29.01 20.75
N ILE A 88 -18.41 28.59 20.24
CA ILE A 88 -18.83 28.83 18.85
C ILE A 88 -19.65 30.13 18.76
N ASN A 89 -19.14 31.08 17.98
CA ASN A 89 -19.83 32.35 17.73
C ASN A 89 -21.14 32.20 16.95
N CYS A 90 -22.02 33.19 17.10
CA CYS A 90 -23.23 33.30 16.28
C CYS A 90 -22.86 33.47 14.80
N PRO A 91 -23.57 32.80 13.88
CA PRO A 91 -23.37 33.02 12.45
C PRO A 91 -23.78 34.45 12.05
N ILE A 92 -23.08 35.03 11.08
CA ILE A 92 -23.47 36.33 10.49
C ILE A 92 -24.58 36.15 9.45
N GLU A 93 -25.50 37.11 9.34
CA GLU A 93 -26.54 37.10 8.30
C GLU A 93 -26.16 38.00 7.11
N LEU A 94 -25.46 39.12 7.38
CA LEU A 94 -25.00 40.06 6.38
C LEU A 94 -23.50 40.33 6.54
N PHE A 95 -22.81 40.64 5.43
CA PHE A 95 -21.40 41.06 5.51
C PHE A 95 -21.22 42.37 6.27
N ASP A 96 -22.26 43.21 6.35
CA ASP A 96 -22.26 44.46 7.12
C ASP A 96 -22.23 44.23 8.64
N ASP A 97 -22.55 43.03 9.12
CA ASP A 97 -22.44 42.65 10.54
C ASP A 97 -20.98 42.47 10.98
N LEU A 98 -20.04 42.42 10.04
CA LEU A 98 -18.62 42.23 10.31
C LEU A 98 -17.88 43.55 10.53
N ASN A 99 -17.01 43.56 11.53
CA ASN A 99 -16.05 44.65 11.73
C ASN A 99 -14.85 44.49 10.78
N ILE A 100 -15.02 44.88 9.51
CA ILE A 100 -14.00 44.86 8.46
C ILE A 100 -13.64 46.26 7.96
N GLU A 101 -12.41 46.41 7.47
CA GLU A 101 -11.89 47.64 6.86
C GLU A 101 -12.73 48.11 5.65
N ASP A 102 -12.80 49.42 5.42
CA ASP A 102 -13.71 50.01 4.42
C ASP A 102 -13.40 49.58 2.98
N TYR A 103 -12.12 49.38 2.64
CA TYR A 103 -11.74 48.89 1.32
C TYR A 103 -12.27 47.46 1.04
N LEU A 104 -12.37 46.62 2.07
CA LEU A 104 -12.94 45.27 1.94
C LEU A 104 -14.44 45.34 1.67
N LYS A 105 -15.17 46.24 2.34
CA LYS A 105 -16.61 46.46 2.08
C LYS A 105 -16.84 46.92 0.65
N ILE A 106 -15.99 47.83 0.14
CA ILE A 106 -16.04 48.29 -1.25
C ILE A 106 -15.78 47.14 -2.23
N ASN A 107 -14.77 46.31 -1.96
CA ASN A 107 -14.44 45.17 -2.82
C ASN A 107 -15.53 44.11 -2.84
N LEU A 108 -16.13 43.78 -1.68
CA LEU A 108 -17.28 42.86 -1.61
C LEU A 108 -18.46 43.38 -2.43
N LYS A 109 -18.77 44.68 -2.35
CA LYS A 109 -19.81 45.33 -3.18
C LYS A 109 -19.47 45.26 -4.68
N LYS A 110 -18.22 45.56 -5.06
CA LYS A 110 -17.75 45.42 -6.46
C LYS A 110 -17.83 43.98 -6.98
N GLY A 111 -17.68 43.00 -6.10
CA GLY A 111 -17.78 41.57 -6.41
C GLY A 111 -19.20 41.01 -6.46
N ASN A 112 -20.23 41.84 -6.28
CA ASN A 112 -21.63 41.44 -6.14
C ASN A 112 -21.87 40.42 -5.01
N TYR A 113 -21.10 40.49 -3.92
CA TYR A 113 -21.33 39.68 -2.71
C TYR A 113 -22.39 40.36 -1.83
N ILE A 114 -23.65 39.99 -2.05
CA ILE A 114 -24.81 40.61 -1.37
C ILE A 114 -25.05 39.97 0.00
N GLN A 115 -25.01 38.63 0.07
CA GLN A 115 -25.23 37.85 1.29
C GLN A 115 -24.17 36.74 1.43
N PRO A 116 -23.73 36.43 2.66
CA PRO A 116 -22.81 35.33 2.93
C PRO A 116 -23.47 33.98 2.65
N THR A 117 -22.71 33.03 2.10
CA THR A 117 -23.14 31.63 1.98
C THR A 117 -23.11 30.94 3.35
N PRO A 118 -23.82 29.81 3.56
CA PRO A 118 -23.86 29.14 4.87
C PRO A 118 -22.49 28.82 5.48
N ILE A 119 -21.48 28.48 4.66
CA ILE A 119 -20.12 28.28 5.16
C ILE A 119 -19.47 29.60 5.59
N GLN A 120 -19.70 30.68 4.86
CA GLN A 120 -19.18 32.02 5.17
C GLN A 120 -19.82 32.56 6.46
N MET A 121 -21.13 32.33 6.65
CA MET A 121 -21.88 32.77 7.82
C MET A 121 -21.22 32.32 9.13
N GLN A 122 -20.73 31.08 9.19
CA GLN A 122 -20.17 30.50 10.41
C GLN A 122 -18.63 30.53 10.48
N VAL A 123 -17.93 30.36 9.35
CA VAL A 123 -16.45 30.29 9.34
C VAL A 123 -15.80 31.65 9.51
N ILE A 124 -16.33 32.70 8.86
CA ILE A 124 -15.73 34.05 8.94
C ILE A 124 -15.60 34.53 10.39
N PRO A 125 -16.67 34.50 11.23
CA PRO A 125 -16.54 34.93 12.63
C PRO A 125 -15.56 34.05 13.44
N LEU A 126 -15.53 32.72 13.20
CA LEU A 126 -14.58 31.82 13.89
C LEU A 126 -13.12 32.14 13.55
N MET A 127 -12.83 32.46 12.29
CA MET A 127 -11.47 32.86 11.88
C MET A 127 -11.10 34.25 12.39
N MET A 128 -12.06 35.19 12.46
CA MET A 128 -11.83 36.51 13.07
C MET A 128 -11.41 36.39 14.54
N ASP A 129 -11.94 35.39 15.25
CA ASP A 129 -11.59 35.04 16.64
C ASP A 129 -10.34 34.17 16.77
N GLN A 130 -9.60 33.93 15.68
CA GLN A 130 -8.36 33.15 15.66
C GLN A 130 -8.51 31.70 16.18
N ARG A 131 -9.64 31.05 15.83
CA ARG A 131 -9.88 29.64 16.14
C ARG A 131 -9.32 28.72 15.05
N ASP A 132 -8.73 27.61 15.49
CA ASP A 132 -8.39 26.48 14.62
C ASP A 132 -9.68 25.77 14.18
N LEU A 133 -9.84 25.50 12.89
CA LEU A 133 -11.11 24.94 12.38
C LEU A 133 -11.00 24.01 11.18
N ILE A 134 -12.05 23.20 11.00
CA ILE A 134 -12.34 22.42 9.80
C ILE A 134 -13.66 22.92 9.20
N GLY A 135 -13.60 23.44 7.97
CA GLY A 135 -14.78 23.84 7.19
C GLY A 135 -15.06 22.85 6.06
N CYS A 136 -16.14 22.09 6.18
CA CYS A 136 -16.63 21.17 5.15
C CYS A 136 -17.88 21.74 4.47
N ALA A 137 -17.77 22.05 3.17
CA ALA A 137 -18.92 22.50 2.38
C ALA A 137 -18.76 22.11 0.91
N PRO A 138 -19.84 21.82 0.17
CA PRO A 138 -19.76 21.45 -1.25
C PRO A 138 -18.94 22.42 -2.12
N THR A 139 -18.45 21.94 -3.27
CA THR A 139 -17.79 22.81 -4.26
C THR A 139 -18.73 23.91 -4.73
N GLY A 140 -18.25 25.15 -4.89
CA GLY A 140 -19.10 26.29 -5.24
C GLY A 140 -19.75 27.01 -4.05
N SER A 141 -19.59 26.51 -2.81
CA SER A 141 -20.17 27.14 -1.61
C SER A 141 -19.44 28.42 -1.13
N GLY A 142 -18.44 28.91 -1.87
CA GLY A 142 -17.71 30.13 -1.49
C GLY A 142 -16.65 29.97 -0.38
N LYS A 143 -16.06 28.77 -0.24
CA LYS A 143 -15.01 28.46 0.77
C LYS A 143 -13.79 29.39 0.69
N THR A 144 -13.36 29.74 -0.52
CA THR A 144 -12.17 30.57 -0.73
C THR A 144 -12.33 31.96 -0.11
N LEU A 145 -13.49 32.60 -0.30
CA LEU A 145 -13.79 33.87 0.36
C LEU A 145 -13.87 33.73 1.89
N ALA A 146 -14.39 32.59 2.38
CA ALA A 146 -14.57 32.36 3.82
C ALA A 146 -13.25 32.42 4.61
N PHE A 147 -12.12 32.02 4.01
CA PHE A 147 -10.80 32.15 4.65
C PHE A 147 -10.01 33.37 4.19
N LEU A 148 -10.16 33.85 2.95
CA LEU A 148 -9.39 35.01 2.47
C LEU A 148 -9.80 36.31 3.18
N LEU A 149 -11.10 36.54 3.39
CA LEU A 149 -11.62 37.74 4.01
C LEU A 149 -11.06 37.97 5.44
N PRO A 150 -11.17 37.00 6.37
CA PRO A 150 -10.63 37.18 7.72
C PRO A 150 -9.09 37.31 7.74
N ILE A 151 -8.36 36.58 6.89
CA ILE A 151 -6.89 36.68 6.81
C ILE A 151 -6.47 38.09 6.40
N ILE A 152 -7.05 38.63 5.31
CA ILE A 152 -6.69 39.96 4.83
C ILE A 152 -7.06 41.03 5.87
N ASN A 153 -8.23 40.93 6.50
CA ASN A 153 -8.67 41.86 7.54
C ASN A 153 -7.73 41.86 8.77
N GLN A 154 -7.25 40.69 9.19
CA GLN A 154 -6.35 40.58 10.35
C GLN A 154 -4.93 41.07 10.04
N LEU A 155 -4.43 40.81 8.82
CA LEU A 155 -3.07 41.22 8.44
C LEU A 155 -2.94 42.75 8.28
N LYS A 156 -4.05 43.46 7.99
CA LYS A 156 -4.20 44.91 7.84
C LYS A 156 -3.26 45.56 6.82
N SER A 157 -2.00 45.77 7.19
CA SER A 157 -0.99 46.50 6.41
C SER A 157 0.28 45.67 6.21
N PRO A 158 1.07 45.94 5.14
CA PRO A 158 2.28 45.17 4.85
C PRO A 158 3.34 45.32 5.95
N LYS A 159 3.92 44.21 6.41
CA LYS A 159 5.01 44.20 7.40
C LYS A 159 6.27 43.58 6.79
N LYS A 160 7.44 44.15 7.08
CA LYS A 160 8.74 43.58 6.67
C LYS A 160 9.18 42.45 7.61
N LYS A 161 8.34 41.43 7.79
CA LYS A 161 8.52 40.34 8.77
C LYS A 161 8.57 38.94 8.14
N GLY A 162 8.62 38.84 6.81
CA GLY A 162 8.45 37.57 6.10
C GLY A 162 6.98 37.20 5.93
N PHE A 163 6.72 35.98 5.48
CA PHE A 163 5.36 35.50 5.24
C PHE A 163 4.60 35.33 6.55
N ARG A 164 3.41 35.93 6.63
CA ARG A 164 2.49 35.86 7.78
C ARG A 164 1.32 34.90 7.54
N ALA A 165 0.97 34.63 6.29
CA ALA A 165 -0.01 33.61 5.95
C ALA A 165 0.47 32.73 4.79
N ILE A 166 0.30 31.42 4.91
CA ILE A 166 0.57 30.44 3.86
C ILE A 166 -0.73 29.70 3.52
N ILE A 167 -1.07 29.68 2.23
CA ILE A 167 -2.21 28.95 1.70
C ILE A 167 -1.71 27.83 0.79
N LEU A 168 -2.01 26.59 1.17
CA LEU A 168 -1.69 25.38 0.44
C LEU A 168 -2.87 24.90 -0.38
N ALA A 169 -2.62 24.68 -1.67
CA ALA A 169 -3.57 24.05 -2.59
C ALA A 169 -2.94 22.80 -3.26
N PRO A 170 -3.73 21.75 -3.56
CA PRO A 170 -3.22 20.52 -4.18
C PRO A 170 -2.68 20.72 -5.61
N THR A 171 -3.24 21.66 -6.37
CA THR A 171 -2.86 21.91 -7.77
C THR A 171 -2.37 23.35 -7.98
N ARG A 172 -1.55 23.55 -9.02
CA ARG A 172 -1.03 24.88 -9.38
C ARG A 172 -2.12 25.81 -9.88
N GLU A 173 -3.12 25.23 -10.53
CA GLU A 173 -4.27 25.91 -11.12
C GLU A 173 -5.16 26.48 -10.01
N LEU A 174 -5.44 25.69 -8.97
CA LEU A 174 -6.15 26.17 -7.79
C LEU A 174 -5.35 27.25 -7.05
N ALA A 175 -4.03 27.05 -6.86
CA ALA A 175 -3.16 28.07 -6.26
C ALA A 175 -3.18 29.40 -7.07
N LYS A 176 -3.18 29.33 -8.41
CA LYS A 176 -3.33 30.53 -9.27
C LYS A 176 -4.69 31.20 -9.08
N GLN A 177 -5.76 30.42 -8.94
CA GLN A 177 -7.11 30.94 -8.71
C GLN A 177 -7.20 31.66 -7.35
N ILE A 178 -6.79 30.99 -6.27
CA ILE A 178 -6.75 31.58 -4.92
C ILE A 178 -5.91 32.85 -4.92
N HIS A 179 -4.75 32.84 -5.59
CA HIS A 179 -3.90 34.03 -5.71
C HIS A 179 -4.59 35.20 -6.41
N ARG A 180 -5.35 34.95 -7.49
CA ARG A 180 -6.12 36.01 -8.19
C ARG A 180 -7.23 36.56 -7.32
N GLU A 181 -7.97 35.69 -6.63
CA GLU A 181 -9.03 36.10 -5.70
C GLU A 181 -8.46 36.88 -4.52
N CYS A 182 -7.29 36.50 -4.01
CA CYS A 182 -6.58 37.20 -2.95
C CYS A 182 -6.13 38.60 -3.41
N ILE A 183 -5.57 38.75 -4.62
CA ILE A 183 -5.22 40.07 -5.18
C ILE A 183 -6.46 40.95 -5.34
N TRP A 184 -7.54 40.41 -5.90
CA TRP A 184 -8.78 41.15 -6.09
C TRP A 184 -9.38 41.60 -4.75
N LEU A 185 -9.43 40.74 -3.74
CA LEU A 185 -10.02 41.07 -2.44
C LEU A 185 -9.15 42.07 -1.66
N SER A 186 -7.83 41.98 -1.83
CA SER A 186 -6.84 42.86 -1.20
C SER A 186 -6.61 44.17 -1.97
N ASP A 187 -7.34 44.45 -3.05
CA ASP A 187 -7.24 45.69 -3.81
C ASP A 187 -7.56 46.90 -2.91
N GLY A 188 -6.64 47.87 -2.80
CA GLY A 188 -6.71 48.95 -1.81
C GLY A 188 -5.98 48.67 -0.48
N SER A 189 -5.58 47.42 -0.21
CA SER A 189 -4.56 47.11 0.80
C SER A 189 -3.17 47.12 0.16
N SER A 190 -2.16 47.59 0.87
CA SER A 190 -0.76 47.51 0.39
C SER A 190 -0.11 46.13 0.65
N LEU A 191 -0.90 45.08 0.88
CA LEU A 191 -0.40 43.73 1.18
C LEU A 191 0.28 43.10 -0.04
N ARG A 192 1.39 42.40 0.19
CA ARG A 192 2.22 41.85 -0.89
C ARG A 192 2.01 40.34 -0.97
N ILE A 193 1.25 39.90 -1.99
CA ILE A 193 0.87 38.51 -2.20
C ILE A 193 1.81 37.86 -3.23
N HIS A 194 2.28 36.64 -2.95
CA HIS A 194 3.20 35.93 -3.84
C HIS A 194 2.69 34.55 -4.26
N LEU A 195 2.99 34.17 -5.51
CA LEU A 195 2.78 32.84 -6.09
C LEU A 195 4.10 32.30 -6.66
N ILE A 196 4.54 31.14 -6.19
CA ILE A 196 5.78 30.51 -6.65
C ILE A 196 5.62 29.97 -8.08
N LYS A 197 6.28 30.61 -9.06
CA LYS A 197 6.29 30.17 -10.45
C LYS A 197 7.36 29.10 -10.73
N ASN A 198 8.60 29.33 -10.30
CA ASN A 198 9.76 28.45 -10.49
C ASN A 198 10.55 28.30 -9.18
N THR A 199 10.77 27.08 -8.71
CA THR A 199 11.41 26.75 -7.42
C THR A 199 12.91 27.04 -7.41
N ASN A 200 13.62 26.84 -8.53
CA ASN A 200 15.07 27.06 -8.60
C ASN A 200 15.41 28.56 -8.65
N PHE A 201 14.56 29.34 -9.31
CA PHE A 201 14.68 30.80 -9.31
C PHE A 201 14.21 31.41 -7.98
N ALA A 202 13.20 30.80 -7.34
CA ALA A 202 12.77 31.15 -6.00
C ALA A 202 13.91 30.99 -4.98
N ALA A 203 14.58 29.83 -4.95
CA ALA A 203 15.71 29.58 -4.05
C ALA A 203 16.84 30.63 -4.16
N LYS A 204 17.14 31.10 -5.38
CA LYS A 204 18.15 32.16 -5.61
C LYS A 204 17.65 33.56 -5.27
N LYS A 205 16.35 33.84 -5.48
CA LYS A 205 15.74 35.17 -5.31
C LYS A 205 15.31 35.45 -3.88
N PHE A 206 15.21 34.43 -3.03
CA PHE A 206 14.71 34.48 -1.65
C PHE A 206 15.81 34.36 -0.58
N SER A 207 17.08 34.65 -0.92
CA SER A 207 18.14 34.80 0.09
C SER A 207 17.81 35.95 1.06
N VAL A 208 18.29 35.81 2.29
CA VAL A 208 17.86 36.41 3.58
C VAL A 208 17.32 37.86 3.53
N ASP A 209 17.80 38.73 2.64
CA ASP A 209 17.37 40.14 2.54
C ASP A 209 16.06 40.39 1.74
N SER A 210 15.69 39.46 0.86
CA SER A 210 14.58 39.61 -0.10
C SER A 210 13.24 39.06 0.41
N ASN A 211 13.27 38.15 1.39
CA ASN A 211 12.10 37.53 2.01
C ASN A 211 11.28 38.47 2.88
N LEU A 212 11.84 39.62 3.27
CA LEU A 212 11.15 40.64 4.07
C LEU A 212 10.13 41.47 3.24
N LYS A 213 9.87 41.08 1.98
CA LYS A 213 9.01 41.84 1.06
C LYS A 213 7.62 41.25 0.79
N TYR A 214 7.24 40.09 1.31
CA TYR A 214 5.93 39.49 1.03
C TYR A 214 5.19 39.12 2.32
N ASP A 215 3.86 39.21 2.28
CA ASP A 215 2.98 39.02 3.43
C ASP A 215 2.20 37.69 3.34
N ILE A 216 1.72 37.32 2.15
CA ILE A 216 0.92 36.11 1.91
C ILE A 216 1.56 35.25 0.82
N LEU A 217 1.73 33.95 1.09
CA LEU A 217 2.21 32.97 0.12
C LEU A 217 1.08 32.02 -0.29
N VAL A 218 0.84 31.91 -1.60
CA VAL A 218 -0.05 30.87 -2.16
C VAL A 218 0.82 29.87 -2.93
N THR A 219 0.79 28.59 -2.55
CA THR A 219 1.69 27.57 -3.14
C THR A 219 1.13 26.14 -3.05
N THR A 220 1.89 25.19 -3.58
CA THR A 220 1.61 23.75 -3.49
C THR A 220 2.55 23.08 -2.48
N PRO A 221 2.14 21.97 -1.81
CA PRO A 221 2.93 21.33 -0.76
C PRO A 221 4.36 20.96 -1.18
N GLN A 222 4.53 20.30 -2.33
CA GLN A 222 5.84 19.88 -2.83
C GLN A 222 6.82 21.06 -3.00
N ARG A 223 6.33 22.23 -3.41
CA ARG A 223 7.18 23.42 -3.63
C ARG A 223 7.57 24.07 -2.32
N LEU A 224 6.63 24.11 -1.37
CA LEU A 224 6.92 24.60 -0.03
C LEU A 224 7.92 23.68 0.68
N GLU A 225 7.69 22.37 0.64
CA GLU A 225 8.59 21.36 1.21
C GLU A 225 10.01 21.48 0.61
N PHE A 226 10.13 21.64 -0.71
CA PHE A 226 11.43 21.84 -1.36
C PHE A 226 12.18 23.07 -0.84
N LEU A 227 11.46 24.19 -0.64
CA LEU A 227 12.07 25.44 -0.17
C LEU A 227 12.38 25.42 1.34
N LEU A 228 11.60 24.65 2.11
CA LEU A 228 11.84 24.44 3.56
C LEU A 228 12.97 23.44 3.84
N LYS A 229 13.29 22.54 2.90
CA LYS A 229 14.37 21.54 3.03
C LYS A 229 15.74 22.03 2.54
N GLN A 230 15.84 23.23 1.98
CA GLN A 230 17.15 23.78 1.61
C GLN A 230 17.91 24.24 2.85
N GLU A 231 19.23 24.04 2.87
CA GLU A 231 20.11 24.57 3.91
C GLU A 231 21.03 25.66 3.32
N PRO A 232 20.92 26.92 3.78
CA PRO A 232 19.97 27.46 4.76
C PRO A 232 18.53 27.57 4.21
N ILE A 233 17.54 27.54 5.11
CA ILE A 233 16.11 27.61 4.78
C ILE A 233 15.84 28.85 3.92
N SER A 234 15.32 28.64 2.71
CA SER A 234 15.18 29.73 1.72
C SER A 234 13.97 30.63 1.97
N ILE A 235 13.10 30.34 2.94
CA ILE A 235 11.89 31.11 3.27
C ILE A 235 11.86 31.44 4.76
N ASN A 236 11.68 32.72 5.12
CA ASN A 236 11.40 33.10 6.51
C ASN A 236 9.93 32.82 6.87
N ILE A 237 9.72 31.94 7.85
CA ILE A 237 8.43 31.50 8.39
C ILE A 237 8.28 31.78 9.90
N GLU A 238 9.18 32.56 10.50
CA GLU A 238 9.22 32.80 11.96
C GLU A 238 7.96 33.54 12.44
N ASN A 239 7.41 34.45 11.63
CA ASN A 239 6.24 35.27 11.97
C ASN A 239 4.94 34.76 11.33
N LEU A 240 4.83 33.45 11.07
CA LEU A 240 3.65 32.86 10.46
C LEU A 240 2.46 32.88 11.45
N GLU A 241 1.35 33.50 11.06
CA GLU A 241 0.12 33.61 11.84
C GLU A 241 -0.92 32.56 11.39
N TRP A 242 -1.00 32.29 10.07
CA TRP A 242 -1.98 31.36 9.48
C TRP A 242 -1.35 30.33 8.54
N LEU A 243 -1.72 29.07 8.73
CA LEU A 243 -1.51 27.97 7.78
C LEU A 243 -2.86 27.42 7.31
N ILE A 244 -3.21 27.70 6.05
CA ILE A 244 -4.47 27.31 5.44
C ILE A 244 -4.24 26.16 4.47
N ILE A 245 -5.11 25.16 4.54
CA ILE A 245 -5.11 24.04 3.60
C ILE A 245 -6.47 23.98 2.92
N ASP A 246 -6.49 24.16 1.60
CA ASP A 246 -7.69 24.02 0.78
C ASP A 246 -7.68 22.66 0.06
N GLU A 247 -8.87 22.09 -0.17
CA GLU A 247 -9.07 20.70 -0.65
C GLU A 247 -8.28 19.64 0.17
N CYS A 248 -8.38 19.70 1.51
CA CYS A 248 -7.66 18.81 2.43
C CYS A 248 -7.85 17.31 2.17
N ASP A 249 -9.05 16.90 1.73
CA ASP A 249 -9.39 15.51 1.41
C ASP A 249 -8.39 14.85 0.46
N ARG A 250 -7.82 15.62 -0.49
CA ARG A 250 -6.80 15.10 -1.41
C ARG A 250 -5.40 15.12 -0.82
N LEU A 251 -5.08 16.14 -0.03
CA LEU A 251 -3.76 16.29 0.57
C LEU A 251 -3.49 15.29 1.70
N PHE A 252 -4.54 14.64 2.21
CA PHE A 252 -4.45 13.54 3.17
C PHE A 252 -4.42 12.13 2.53
N GLU A 253 -4.43 12.04 1.19
CA GLU A 253 -4.09 10.79 0.49
C GLU A 253 -2.59 10.45 0.64
N THR A 254 -2.25 9.16 0.50
CA THR A 254 -0.96 8.57 0.92
C THR A 254 0.29 9.27 0.38
N THR A 255 0.21 9.90 -0.80
CA THR A 255 1.34 10.59 -1.45
C THR A 255 1.67 11.95 -0.83
N PHE A 256 0.67 12.70 -0.35
CA PHE A 256 0.85 14.08 0.16
C PHE A 256 1.00 14.14 1.68
N ARG A 257 0.59 13.08 2.38
CA ARG A 257 0.60 13.01 3.84
C ARG A 257 1.99 13.17 4.46
N THR A 258 3.03 12.60 3.86
CA THR A 258 4.41 12.75 4.33
C THR A 258 4.89 14.19 4.17
N GLN A 259 4.61 14.80 3.02
CA GLN A 259 4.95 16.20 2.73
C GLN A 259 4.27 17.17 3.70
N LEU A 260 2.97 16.98 3.92
CA LEU A 260 2.22 17.76 4.90
C LEU A 260 2.81 17.59 6.30
N SER A 261 3.12 16.36 6.74
CA SER A 261 3.71 16.15 8.07
C SER A 261 5.02 16.91 8.27
N THR A 262 5.87 16.98 7.24
CA THR A 262 7.10 17.77 7.28
C THR A 262 6.80 19.27 7.36
N ILE A 263 5.87 19.77 6.54
CA ILE A 263 5.46 21.18 6.57
C ILE A 263 4.88 21.57 7.93
N PHE A 264 3.96 20.78 8.47
CA PHE A 264 3.35 21.00 9.79
C PHE A 264 4.40 21.02 10.90
N ASN A 265 5.31 20.05 10.93
CA ASN A 265 6.35 19.98 11.95
C ASN A 265 7.24 21.23 11.93
N ILE A 266 7.70 21.65 10.74
CA ILE A 266 8.56 22.82 10.59
C ILE A 266 7.80 24.12 10.96
N CYS A 267 6.55 24.27 10.53
CA CYS A 267 5.76 25.47 10.82
C CYS A 267 5.39 25.58 12.31
N ASN A 268 4.97 24.47 12.94
CA ASN A 268 4.61 24.43 14.35
C ASN A 268 5.81 24.62 15.28
N GLN A 269 7.00 24.14 14.89
CA GLN A 269 8.25 24.42 15.61
C GLN A 269 8.65 25.91 15.53
N SER A 270 8.26 26.60 14.46
CA SER A 270 8.65 28.00 14.22
C SER A 270 7.81 29.00 15.03
N ASN A 271 6.51 28.74 15.25
CA ASN A 271 5.64 29.63 16.02
C ASN A 271 4.52 28.87 16.75
N ALA A 272 4.53 28.91 18.09
CA ALA A 272 3.52 28.26 18.93
C ALA A 272 2.12 28.92 18.86
N LYS A 273 2.01 30.14 18.31
CA LYS A 273 0.73 30.86 18.13
C LYS A 273 0.10 30.65 16.74
N LEU A 274 0.67 29.77 15.91
CA LEU A 274 0.19 29.49 14.56
C LEU A 274 -1.24 28.93 14.57
N LYS A 275 -2.11 29.48 13.71
CA LYS A 275 -3.49 29.03 13.51
C LYS A 275 -3.66 28.25 12.23
N HIS A 276 -4.53 27.25 12.28
CA HIS A 276 -4.78 26.28 11.24
C HIS A 276 -6.24 26.30 10.81
N ALA A 277 -6.47 26.42 9.49
CA ALA A 277 -7.80 26.24 8.93
C ALA A 277 -7.74 25.25 7.77
N MET A 278 -8.62 24.25 7.84
CA MET A 278 -8.71 23.17 6.87
C MET A 278 -10.05 23.23 6.14
N PHE A 279 -10.01 23.27 4.81
CA PHE A 279 -11.20 23.35 3.97
C PHE A 279 -11.31 22.13 3.07
N SER A 280 -12.49 21.53 3.03
CA SER A 280 -12.78 20.40 2.13
C SER A 280 -14.18 20.48 1.53
N ALA A 281 -14.32 19.89 0.34
CA ALA A 281 -15.62 19.71 -0.29
C ALA A 281 -16.46 18.61 0.37
N THR A 282 -15.80 17.64 0.99
CA THR A 282 -16.42 16.42 1.49
C THR A 282 -15.94 16.14 2.91
N TYR A 283 -16.75 15.42 3.68
CA TYR A 283 -16.39 15.08 5.04
C TYR A 283 -15.69 13.71 5.08
N ASP A 284 -14.43 13.70 5.54
CA ASP A 284 -13.62 12.50 5.75
C ASP A 284 -13.37 12.27 7.25
N GLN A 285 -13.76 11.09 7.74
CA GLN A 285 -13.54 10.70 9.14
C GLN A 285 -12.07 10.53 9.49
N ASN A 286 -11.21 10.19 8.51
CA ASN A 286 -9.78 10.06 8.77
C ASN A 286 -9.13 11.44 8.96
N LEU A 287 -9.54 12.42 8.16
CA LEU A 287 -9.14 13.82 8.32
C LEU A 287 -9.53 14.35 9.70
N GLU A 288 -10.80 14.20 10.10
CA GLU A 288 -11.27 14.70 11.40
C GLU A 288 -10.52 14.06 12.57
N LYS A 289 -10.32 12.73 12.55
CA LYS A 289 -9.53 12.04 13.57
C LYS A 289 -8.09 12.53 13.61
N TRP A 290 -7.49 12.80 12.46
CA TRP A 290 -6.14 13.34 12.41
C TRP A 290 -6.11 14.75 13.01
N CYS A 291 -7.05 15.62 12.66
CA CYS A 291 -7.12 16.97 13.22
C CYS A 291 -7.34 16.95 14.74
N LYS A 292 -8.27 16.14 15.24
CA LYS A 292 -8.53 15.98 16.69
C LYS A 292 -7.33 15.43 17.47
N LEU A 293 -6.38 14.76 16.81
CA LEU A 293 -5.16 14.24 17.43
C LEU A 293 -3.97 15.23 17.36
N ASN A 294 -3.99 16.19 16.45
CA ASN A 294 -2.83 17.07 16.17
C ASN A 294 -3.12 18.56 16.39
N LEU A 295 -4.38 18.95 16.58
CA LEU A 295 -4.80 20.33 16.83
C LEU A 295 -5.68 20.38 18.09
N ASP A 296 -5.40 21.33 18.97
CA ASP A 296 -6.13 21.52 20.22
C ASP A 296 -7.36 22.40 20.01
N ASN A 297 -8.47 22.03 20.67
CA ASN A 297 -9.74 22.78 20.71
C ASN A 297 -10.30 23.26 19.34
N ILE A 298 -10.30 22.35 18.36
CA ILE A 298 -10.73 22.60 16.98
C ILE A 298 -12.25 22.77 16.83
N ALA A 299 -12.68 23.77 16.06
CA ALA A 299 -14.09 23.95 15.68
C ALA A 299 -14.37 23.26 14.34
N THR A 300 -15.43 22.45 14.25
CA THR A 300 -15.83 21.75 13.02
C THR A 300 -17.13 22.35 12.49
N VAL A 301 -17.13 22.84 11.26
CA VAL A 301 -18.31 23.40 10.57
C VAL A 301 -18.61 22.55 9.34
N ILE A 302 -19.83 22.01 9.24
CA ILE A 302 -20.28 21.17 8.13
C ILE A 302 -21.57 21.77 7.56
N ILE A 303 -21.59 22.04 6.25
CA ILE A 303 -22.78 22.54 5.56
C ILE A 303 -23.50 21.39 4.84
N GLY A 304 -24.77 21.19 5.18
CA GLY A 304 -25.62 20.14 4.61
C GLY A 304 -25.39 18.75 5.20
N GLY A 305 -26.08 17.75 4.65
CA GLY A 305 -25.91 16.35 5.05
C GLY A 305 -24.52 15.80 4.69
N ARG A 306 -23.97 14.91 5.52
CA ARG A 306 -22.65 14.29 5.31
C ARG A 306 -22.56 13.70 3.88
N ASN A 307 -21.75 14.34 3.03
CA ASN A 307 -21.46 13.94 1.63
C ASN A 307 -22.66 14.01 0.65
N LYS A 308 -23.65 14.89 0.88
CA LYS A 308 -24.70 15.17 -0.12
C LYS A 308 -24.15 15.96 -1.32
N VAL A 309 -24.56 15.58 -2.53
CA VAL A 309 -24.35 16.34 -3.77
C VAL A 309 -25.39 17.45 -3.87
N THR A 310 -25.09 18.54 -4.58
CA THR A 310 -26.05 19.61 -4.88
C THR A 310 -27.24 19.06 -5.66
N GLU A 311 -28.46 19.33 -5.18
CA GLU A 311 -29.73 18.88 -5.81
C GLU A 311 -29.95 19.46 -7.23
N THR A 312 -29.15 20.46 -7.61
CA THR A 312 -29.18 21.10 -8.92
C THR A 312 -28.58 20.27 -10.06
N VAL A 313 -27.98 19.11 -9.79
CA VAL A 313 -27.35 18.26 -10.82
C VAL A 313 -28.09 16.94 -11.03
N GLU A 314 -28.61 16.74 -12.24
CA GLU A 314 -29.21 15.48 -12.68
C GLU A 314 -28.11 14.44 -12.93
N GLN A 315 -28.19 13.27 -12.27
CA GLN A 315 -27.16 12.21 -12.36
C GLN A 315 -27.72 10.98 -13.08
N LYS A 316 -27.04 10.51 -14.12
CA LYS A 316 -27.43 9.33 -14.93
C LYS A 316 -26.30 8.30 -15.00
N LEU A 317 -26.62 7.03 -14.75
CA LEU A 317 -25.72 5.88 -14.97
C LEU A 317 -26.06 5.18 -16.28
N MET A 318 -25.06 4.86 -17.08
CA MET A 318 -25.21 4.16 -18.35
C MET A 318 -24.31 2.92 -18.38
N PHE A 319 -24.92 1.75 -18.53
CA PHE A 319 -24.21 0.50 -18.70
C PHE A 319 -23.77 0.35 -20.15
N VAL A 320 -22.48 0.11 -20.37
CA VAL A 320 -21.93 0.07 -21.73
C VAL A 320 -21.37 -1.31 -22.12
N GLY A 321 -21.48 -2.29 -21.23
CA GLY A 321 -21.08 -3.69 -21.49
C GLY A 321 -19.57 -3.90 -21.52
N THR A 322 -18.89 -3.34 -22.51
CA THR A 322 -17.45 -3.48 -22.77
C THR A 322 -16.75 -2.11 -22.82
N GLU A 323 -15.42 -2.11 -22.73
CA GLU A 323 -14.61 -0.89 -22.80
C GLU A 323 -14.73 -0.18 -24.16
N GLN A 324 -14.84 -0.95 -25.25
CA GLN A 324 -15.05 -0.43 -26.60
C GLN A 324 -16.43 0.22 -26.75
N GLY A 325 -17.44 -0.30 -26.04
CA GLY A 325 -18.78 0.25 -26.02
C GLY A 325 -18.83 1.71 -25.53
N LYS A 326 -17.94 2.10 -24.60
CA LYS A 326 -17.90 3.47 -24.04
C LYS A 326 -17.72 4.54 -25.12
N LEU A 327 -16.90 4.26 -26.13
CA LEU A 327 -16.67 5.19 -27.24
C LEU A 327 -17.94 5.32 -28.10
N ILE A 328 -18.63 4.21 -28.36
CA ILE A 328 -19.89 4.18 -29.12
C ILE A 328 -20.96 4.98 -28.37
N ALA A 329 -21.14 4.72 -27.08
CA ALA A 329 -22.09 5.46 -26.25
C ALA A 329 -21.77 6.96 -26.18
N LEU A 330 -20.48 7.33 -26.16
CA LEU A 330 -20.08 8.73 -26.24
C LEU A 330 -20.46 9.34 -27.60
N LYS A 331 -20.15 8.66 -28.71
CA LYS A 331 -20.51 9.10 -30.06
C LYS A 331 -22.03 9.26 -30.22
N ASP A 332 -22.82 8.35 -29.65
CA ASP A 332 -24.28 8.43 -29.64
C ASP A 332 -24.79 9.65 -28.84
N ILE A 333 -24.21 9.94 -27.68
CA ILE A 333 -24.58 11.13 -26.89
C ILE A 333 -24.29 12.41 -27.68
N ILE A 334 -23.18 12.46 -28.40
CA ILE A 334 -22.77 13.62 -29.18
C ILE A 334 -23.70 13.79 -30.40
N ASN A 335 -23.96 12.71 -31.15
CA ASN A 335 -24.81 12.73 -32.34
C ASN A 335 -26.26 13.10 -32.02
N ASN A 336 -26.76 12.74 -30.83
CA ASN A 336 -28.11 13.09 -30.38
C ASN A 336 -28.25 14.54 -29.86
N GLY A 337 -27.20 15.37 -29.97
CA GLY A 337 -27.21 16.76 -29.55
C GLY A 337 -27.01 16.94 -28.04
N CYS A 338 -25.75 16.94 -27.60
CA CYS A 338 -25.40 17.14 -26.20
C CYS A 338 -25.28 18.63 -25.81
N GLN A 339 -25.49 18.94 -24.52
CA GLN A 339 -25.33 20.30 -23.99
C GLN A 339 -23.84 20.64 -23.80
N THR A 340 -23.31 21.54 -24.63
CA THR A 340 -21.95 22.09 -24.51
C THR A 340 -21.98 23.44 -23.76
N PRO A 341 -20.87 23.88 -23.12
CA PRO A 341 -19.59 23.20 -23.01
C PRO A 341 -19.62 22.03 -22.01
N ALA A 342 -18.92 20.93 -22.35
CA ALA A 342 -18.91 19.69 -21.58
C ALA A 342 -17.50 19.27 -21.14
N ILE A 343 -17.40 18.59 -19.99
CA ILE A 343 -16.14 18.05 -19.45
C ILE A 343 -16.20 16.52 -19.44
N ILE A 344 -15.16 15.89 -19.95
CA ILE A 344 -15.02 14.43 -19.97
C ILE A 344 -13.90 14.01 -19.02
N PHE A 345 -14.20 13.18 -18.03
CA PHE A 345 -13.22 12.64 -17.09
C PHE A 345 -12.74 11.26 -17.51
N VAL A 346 -11.42 11.09 -17.54
CA VAL A 346 -10.73 9.82 -17.85
C VAL A 346 -9.69 9.48 -16.79
N SER A 347 -9.45 8.18 -16.60
CA SER A 347 -8.51 7.67 -15.58
C SER A 347 -7.04 7.79 -15.99
N LYS A 348 -6.74 7.71 -17.29
CA LYS A 348 -5.37 7.62 -17.83
C LYS A 348 -5.10 8.68 -18.91
N ILE A 349 -3.84 9.14 -18.95
CA ILE A 349 -3.36 10.10 -19.97
C ILE A 349 -3.43 9.51 -21.38
N ALA A 350 -3.03 8.24 -21.55
CA ALA A 350 -3.11 7.58 -22.86
C ALA A 350 -4.54 7.53 -23.41
N LYS A 351 -5.55 7.30 -22.54
CA LYS A 351 -6.96 7.35 -22.91
C LYS A 351 -7.41 8.76 -23.29
N ALA A 352 -6.93 9.78 -22.59
CA ALA A 352 -7.24 11.17 -22.91
C ALA A 352 -6.80 11.52 -24.33
N ASN A 353 -5.56 11.15 -24.70
CA ASN A 353 -5.00 11.39 -26.02
C ASN A 353 -5.70 10.57 -27.11
N TYR A 354 -6.01 9.30 -26.83
CA TYR A 354 -6.77 8.45 -27.74
C TYR A 354 -8.15 9.03 -28.03
N LEU A 355 -8.87 9.44 -26.99
CA LEU A 355 -10.22 10.00 -27.11
C LEU A 355 -10.21 11.36 -27.82
N GLN A 356 -9.19 12.19 -27.60
CA GLN A 356 -8.99 13.43 -28.34
C GLN A 356 -8.90 13.17 -29.84
N HIS A 357 -8.04 12.24 -30.27
CA HIS A 357 -7.87 11.91 -31.68
C HIS A 357 -9.15 11.38 -32.32
N GLU A 358 -9.89 10.51 -31.62
CA GLU A 358 -11.17 9.98 -32.11
C GLU A 358 -12.26 11.06 -32.27
N LEU A 359 -12.31 12.04 -31.38
CA LEU A 359 -13.29 13.13 -31.45
C LEU A 359 -12.88 14.21 -32.45
N GLU A 360 -11.58 14.48 -32.63
CA GLU A 360 -11.05 15.38 -33.67
C GLU A 360 -11.38 14.86 -35.07
N GLN A 361 -11.37 13.54 -35.28
CA GLN A 361 -11.80 12.92 -36.55
C GLN A 361 -13.29 13.11 -36.88
N MET A 362 -14.11 13.50 -35.91
CA MET A 362 -15.54 13.78 -36.08
C MET A 362 -15.83 15.28 -36.27
N ASP A 363 -14.81 16.10 -36.55
CA ASP A 363 -14.89 17.57 -36.66
C ASP A 363 -15.40 18.26 -35.36
N ILE A 364 -15.17 17.64 -34.21
CA ILE A 364 -15.56 18.18 -32.90
C ILE A 364 -14.38 18.95 -32.30
N THR A 365 -14.60 20.20 -31.91
CA THR A 365 -13.59 20.98 -31.17
C THR A 365 -13.38 20.41 -29.76
N VAL A 366 -12.28 19.70 -29.55
CA VAL A 366 -11.90 19.03 -28.29
C VAL A 366 -10.46 19.34 -27.93
N ASP A 367 -10.14 19.35 -26.64
CA ASP A 367 -8.75 19.42 -26.18
C ASP A 367 -8.56 18.68 -24.83
N THR A 368 -7.31 18.41 -24.45
CA THR A 368 -6.93 17.60 -23.28
C THR A 368 -6.10 18.36 -22.23
N ILE A 369 -6.47 18.21 -20.95
CA ILE A 369 -5.65 18.68 -19.82
C ILE A 369 -5.20 17.48 -18.97
N HIS A 370 -3.90 17.20 -19.01
CA HIS A 370 -3.23 16.19 -18.18
C HIS A 370 -1.80 16.62 -17.79
N ALA A 371 -1.14 15.83 -16.93
CA ALA A 371 0.16 16.17 -16.34
C ALA A 371 1.29 16.37 -17.37
N ASP A 372 1.30 15.59 -18.46
CA ASP A 372 2.34 15.70 -19.50
C ASP A 372 2.22 16.96 -20.39
N ARG A 373 1.14 17.77 -20.27
CA ARG A 373 1.01 19.02 -21.05
C ARG A 373 1.79 20.17 -20.41
N ASN A 374 2.53 20.91 -21.24
CA ASN A 374 3.23 22.13 -20.83
C ASN A 374 2.26 23.17 -20.23
N GLN A 375 2.74 23.98 -19.28
CA GLN A 375 1.88 24.92 -18.54
C GLN A 375 1.26 25.99 -19.43
N GLU A 376 2.01 26.54 -20.38
CA GLU A 376 1.50 27.57 -21.30
C GLU A 376 0.38 27.05 -22.18
N HIS A 377 0.51 25.78 -22.60
CA HIS A 377 -0.50 25.09 -23.37
C HIS A 377 -1.77 24.88 -22.53
N ARG A 378 -1.64 24.39 -21.29
CA ARG A 378 -2.77 24.26 -20.35
C ARG A 378 -3.48 25.59 -20.08
N ASP A 379 -2.72 26.67 -19.87
CA ASP A 379 -3.28 28.02 -19.65
C ASP A 379 -4.03 28.53 -20.90
N ARG A 380 -3.57 28.18 -22.11
CA ARG A 380 -4.26 28.45 -23.38
C ARG A 380 -5.56 27.65 -23.50
N ILE A 381 -5.55 26.36 -23.20
CA ILE A 381 -6.75 25.50 -23.25
C ILE A 381 -7.83 26.01 -22.30
N VAL A 382 -7.47 26.31 -21.05
CA VAL A 382 -8.42 26.84 -20.06
C VAL A 382 -9.03 28.16 -20.53
N ARG A 383 -8.24 29.02 -21.19
CA ARG A 383 -8.74 30.27 -21.79
C ARG A 383 -9.69 29.96 -22.96
N SER A 384 -9.30 29.12 -23.91
CA SER A 384 -10.12 28.74 -25.06
C SER A 384 -11.44 28.08 -24.66
N PHE A 385 -11.45 27.25 -23.62
CA PHE A 385 -12.67 26.64 -23.09
C PHE A 385 -13.59 27.67 -22.42
N ARG A 386 -13.03 28.67 -21.70
CA ARG A 386 -13.82 29.79 -21.13
C ARG A 386 -14.41 30.71 -22.20
N GLU A 387 -13.71 30.88 -23.31
CA GLU A 387 -14.15 31.65 -24.47
C GLU A 387 -15.16 30.88 -25.34
N GLY A 388 -15.46 29.62 -25.03
CA GLY A 388 -16.41 28.79 -25.79
C GLY A 388 -15.87 28.22 -27.11
N LYS A 389 -14.55 28.32 -27.35
CA LYS A 389 -13.89 27.78 -28.56
C LYS A 389 -13.73 26.26 -28.54
N ILE A 390 -13.82 25.65 -27.37
CA ILE A 390 -13.70 24.21 -27.17
C ILE A 390 -15.03 23.69 -26.63
N MET A 391 -15.66 22.78 -27.37
CA MET A 391 -16.92 22.16 -26.97
C MET A 391 -16.73 21.09 -25.87
N PHE A 392 -15.68 20.27 -25.98
CA PHE A 392 -15.37 19.21 -25.02
C PHE A 392 -13.98 19.33 -24.45
N LEU A 393 -13.88 19.29 -23.12
CA LEU A 393 -12.60 19.30 -22.43
C LEU A 393 -12.36 17.94 -21.75
N ILE A 394 -11.35 17.21 -22.21
CA ILE A 394 -10.98 15.91 -21.64
C ILE A 394 -9.94 16.14 -20.53
N CYS A 395 -10.26 15.73 -19.31
CA CYS A 395 -9.43 15.93 -18.13
C CYS A 395 -9.15 14.60 -17.41
N THR A 396 -7.93 14.47 -16.86
CA THR A 396 -7.67 13.44 -15.85
C THR A 396 -8.18 13.88 -14.48
N GLU A 397 -8.49 12.91 -13.60
CA GLU A 397 -9.09 13.18 -12.26
C GLU A 397 -8.31 14.22 -11.42
N LEU A 398 -6.99 14.29 -11.57
CA LEU A 398 -6.13 15.25 -10.86
C LEU A 398 -6.18 16.66 -11.45
N MET A 399 -6.24 16.78 -12.78
CA MET A 399 -6.13 18.06 -13.45
C MET A 399 -7.46 18.79 -13.59
N GLY A 400 -8.59 18.08 -13.54
CA GLY A 400 -9.92 18.71 -13.50
C GLY A 400 -10.29 19.33 -12.15
N ARG A 401 -9.47 19.18 -11.11
CA ARG A 401 -9.70 19.72 -9.76
C ARG A 401 -9.25 21.17 -9.64
N GLY A 402 -9.98 21.94 -8.84
CA GLY A 402 -9.65 23.34 -8.58
C GLY A 402 -9.72 24.30 -9.79
N ILE A 403 -10.12 23.83 -10.99
CA ILE A 403 -10.42 24.72 -12.11
C ILE A 403 -11.90 25.11 -12.03
N ASP A 404 -12.17 26.38 -11.79
CA ASP A 404 -13.53 26.94 -11.84
C ASP A 404 -13.94 27.30 -13.28
N PHE A 405 -15.00 26.63 -13.73
CA PHE A 405 -15.70 26.89 -14.98
C PHE A 405 -17.16 27.21 -14.66
N LYS A 406 -17.55 28.48 -14.81
CA LYS A 406 -18.86 28.99 -14.37
C LYS A 406 -20.05 28.52 -15.22
N ALA A 407 -19.82 27.78 -16.32
CA ALA A 407 -20.84 27.51 -17.35
C ALA A 407 -20.78 26.09 -17.95
N VAL A 408 -20.34 25.08 -17.20
CA VAL A 408 -20.33 23.69 -17.68
C VAL A 408 -21.71 23.08 -17.53
N ASN A 409 -22.33 22.68 -18.64
CA ASN A 409 -23.68 22.11 -18.64
C ASN A 409 -23.67 20.59 -18.44
N LEU A 410 -22.66 19.90 -18.98
CA LEU A 410 -22.57 18.45 -18.98
C LEU A 410 -21.22 17.94 -18.46
N VAL A 411 -21.26 16.96 -17.56
CA VAL A 411 -20.08 16.22 -17.09
C VAL A 411 -20.22 14.75 -17.48
N ILE A 412 -19.27 14.23 -18.24
CA ILE A 412 -19.22 12.82 -18.64
C ILE A 412 -18.08 12.13 -17.89
N ASN A 413 -18.41 11.19 -17.01
CA ASN A 413 -17.44 10.28 -16.43
C ASN A 413 -17.28 9.09 -17.40
N TYR A 414 -16.30 9.18 -18.31
CA TYR A 414 -16.02 8.14 -19.29
C TYR A 414 -15.49 6.87 -18.62
N ASP A 415 -14.65 7.04 -17.60
CA ASP A 415 -14.26 5.98 -16.68
C ASP A 415 -15.00 6.15 -15.34
N LEU A 416 -15.40 5.03 -14.70
CA LEU A 416 -15.99 5.07 -13.38
C LEU A 416 -14.96 5.62 -12.37
N PRO A 417 -15.30 6.65 -11.57
CA PRO A 417 -14.37 7.23 -10.61
C PRO A 417 -13.90 6.20 -9.58
N SER A 418 -12.61 6.29 -9.23
CA SER A 418 -11.96 5.34 -8.31
C SER A 418 -12.48 5.41 -6.87
N THR A 419 -13.08 6.54 -6.48
CA THR A 419 -13.63 6.80 -5.15
C THR A 419 -14.91 7.63 -5.22
N SER A 420 -15.73 7.54 -4.18
CA SER A 420 -16.91 8.40 -4.00
C SER A 420 -16.58 9.89 -3.96
N PHE A 421 -15.41 10.25 -3.42
CA PHE A 421 -14.96 11.64 -3.36
C PHE A 421 -14.65 12.18 -4.75
N ALA A 422 -13.94 11.42 -5.59
CA ALA A 422 -13.67 11.79 -6.97
C ALA A 422 -14.99 12.02 -7.75
N TYR A 423 -15.97 11.15 -7.56
CA TYR A 423 -17.30 11.29 -8.15
C TYR A 423 -18.00 12.60 -7.77
N ILE A 424 -18.03 12.96 -6.48
CA ILE A 424 -18.62 14.23 -6.00
C ILE A 424 -17.90 15.43 -6.63
N HIS A 425 -16.56 15.37 -6.74
CA HIS A 425 -15.76 16.45 -7.34
C HIS A 425 -16.00 16.62 -8.84
N HIS A 426 -16.21 15.52 -9.57
CA HIS A 426 -16.54 15.53 -10.99
C HIS A 426 -17.91 16.17 -11.21
N ILE A 427 -18.93 15.70 -10.47
CA ILE A 427 -20.29 16.27 -10.56
C ILE A 427 -20.29 17.75 -10.17
N GLY A 428 -19.52 18.13 -9.14
CA GLY A 428 -19.37 19.51 -8.71
C GLY A 428 -18.70 20.45 -9.72
N ARG A 429 -18.35 19.98 -10.93
CA ARG A 429 -17.95 20.85 -12.06
C ARG A 429 -19.15 21.47 -12.79
N THR A 430 -20.34 20.89 -12.68
CA THR A 430 -21.59 21.44 -13.22
C THR A 430 -22.53 21.83 -12.07
N GLY A 431 -23.62 22.54 -12.37
CA GLY A 431 -24.62 22.94 -11.38
C GLY A 431 -24.20 24.02 -10.38
N ARG A 432 -23.24 24.88 -10.73
CA ARG A 432 -22.69 25.94 -9.85
C ARG A 432 -23.58 27.19 -9.85
N ALA A 433 -23.53 27.93 -8.74
CA ALA A 433 -24.24 29.21 -8.57
C ALA A 433 -25.75 29.15 -8.88
N GLY A 434 -26.40 28.05 -8.47
CA GLY A 434 -27.85 27.86 -8.65
C GLY A 434 -28.28 27.42 -10.06
N ARG A 435 -27.35 27.20 -10.99
CA ARG A 435 -27.66 26.66 -12.32
C ARG A 435 -27.95 25.16 -12.27
N PHE A 436 -28.75 24.67 -13.20
CA PHE A 436 -28.94 23.24 -13.41
C PHE A 436 -27.77 22.64 -14.20
N GLY A 437 -27.42 21.40 -13.89
CA GLY A 437 -26.35 20.66 -14.55
C GLY A 437 -26.72 19.20 -14.79
N LYS A 438 -26.02 18.53 -15.70
CA LYS A 438 -26.20 17.09 -15.97
C LYS A 438 -24.89 16.34 -15.86
N SER A 439 -24.91 15.16 -15.24
CA SER A 439 -23.78 14.25 -15.19
C SER A 439 -24.15 12.85 -15.69
N ILE A 440 -23.38 12.33 -16.63
CA ILE A 440 -23.54 10.98 -17.18
C ILE A 440 -22.30 10.17 -16.81
N THR A 441 -22.49 8.97 -16.26
CA THR A 441 -21.40 8.09 -15.83
C THR A 441 -21.50 6.74 -16.50
N PHE A 442 -20.44 6.37 -17.21
CA PHE A 442 -20.32 5.07 -17.86
C PHE A 442 -19.79 4.03 -16.90
N TYR A 443 -20.34 2.82 -16.99
CA TYR A 443 -19.81 1.67 -16.24
C TYR A 443 -19.92 0.37 -17.06
N ILE A 444 -18.96 -0.53 -16.82
CA ILE A 444 -18.91 -1.88 -17.40
C ILE A 444 -19.05 -2.95 -16.31
N LYS A 445 -19.11 -4.23 -16.67
CA LYS A 445 -19.27 -5.33 -15.69
C LYS A 445 -18.12 -5.38 -14.67
N ASP A 446 -16.90 -5.05 -15.08
CA ASP A 446 -15.73 -5.10 -14.21
C ASP A 446 -15.73 -3.98 -13.13
N ASP A 447 -16.58 -2.96 -13.29
CA ASP A 447 -16.66 -1.81 -12.40
C ASP A 447 -17.54 -2.05 -11.15
N GLU A 448 -18.11 -3.25 -10.99
CA GLU A 448 -19.09 -3.60 -9.93
C GLU A 448 -18.62 -3.27 -8.49
N ILE A 449 -17.31 -3.34 -8.22
CA ILE A 449 -16.74 -3.10 -6.89
C ILE A 449 -16.86 -1.61 -6.49
N ASN A 450 -16.60 -0.70 -7.44
CA ASN A 450 -16.56 0.75 -7.19
C ASN A 450 -17.93 1.41 -7.40
N LEU A 451 -18.89 0.68 -7.97
CA LEU A 451 -20.24 1.18 -8.24
C LEU A 451 -21.07 1.36 -6.96
N CYS A 452 -20.91 0.49 -5.95
CA CYS A 452 -21.73 0.50 -4.72
C CYS A 452 -21.66 1.82 -3.93
N PRO A 453 -20.48 2.41 -3.67
CA PRO A 453 -20.38 3.72 -3.02
C PRO A 453 -21.06 4.86 -3.81
N ILE A 454 -20.95 4.83 -5.14
CA ILE A 454 -21.54 5.83 -6.04
C ILE A 454 -23.07 5.73 -6.02
N LEU A 455 -23.62 4.51 -6.06
CA LEU A 455 -25.05 4.26 -5.95
C LEU A 455 -25.64 4.82 -4.65
N ASN A 456 -24.91 4.70 -3.52
CA ASN A 456 -25.38 5.26 -2.25
C ASN A 456 -25.48 6.80 -2.31
N ILE A 457 -24.56 7.48 -2.99
CA ILE A 457 -24.59 8.93 -3.18
C ILE A 457 -25.78 9.34 -4.07
N MET A 458 -26.01 8.61 -5.17
CA MET A 458 -27.15 8.85 -6.04
C MET A 458 -28.49 8.64 -5.33
N LYS A 459 -28.60 7.61 -4.46
CA LYS A 459 -29.79 7.39 -3.59
C LYS A 459 -30.03 8.56 -2.65
N GLN A 460 -28.97 9.06 -2.01
CA GLN A 460 -29.06 10.20 -1.08
C GLN A 460 -29.42 11.52 -1.78
N SER A 461 -29.14 11.61 -3.08
CA SER A 461 -29.46 12.77 -3.93
C SER A 461 -30.84 12.64 -4.60
N GLY A 462 -31.59 11.57 -4.34
CA GLY A 462 -32.94 11.37 -4.89
C GLY A 462 -33.02 10.97 -6.36
N CYS A 463 -31.91 10.54 -6.98
CA CYS A 463 -31.89 10.18 -8.41
C CYS A 463 -32.44 8.76 -8.67
N GLU A 464 -33.10 8.57 -9.82
CA GLU A 464 -33.62 7.26 -10.25
C GLU A 464 -32.48 6.30 -10.58
N ILE A 465 -32.52 5.11 -9.98
CA ILE A 465 -31.53 4.04 -10.20
C ILE A 465 -32.18 2.93 -11.03
N PRO A 466 -31.51 2.45 -12.10
CA PRO A 466 -32.01 1.33 -12.91
C PRO A 466 -32.39 0.10 -12.07
N GLU A 467 -33.47 -0.57 -12.43
CA GLU A 467 -34.08 -1.65 -11.63
C GLU A 467 -33.14 -2.82 -11.35
N HIS A 468 -32.29 -3.18 -12.33
CA HIS A 468 -31.30 -4.26 -12.20
C HIS A 468 -30.21 -3.97 -11.15
N LEU A 469 -30.05 -2.71 -10.74
CA LEU A 469 -29.13 -2.29 -9.67
C LEU A 469 -29.83 -2.09 -8.32
N LYS A 470 -31.17 -2.10 -8.26
CA LYS A 470 -31.93 -1.97 -6.99
C LYS A 470 -31.76 -3.23 -6.11
N THR A 471 -31.64 -4.40 -6.73
CA THR A 471 -31.44 -5.72 -6.08
C THR A 471 -29.98 -6.08 -5.81
N PHE A 472 -29.02 -5.20 -6.17
CA PHE A 472 -27.60 -5.49 -6.02
C PHE A 472 -27.25 -5.73 -4.55
N ASN A 473 -26.99 -7.01 -4.24
CA ASN A 473 -27.17 -7.55 -2.91
C ASN A 473 -26.03 -7.10 -1.99
N ARG A 474 -26.39 -6.39 -0.90
CA ARG A 474 -25.53 -6.00 0.23
C ARG A 474 -24.58 -7.12 0.70
N ARG A 475 -24.95 -8.39 0.49
CA ARG A 475 -24.21 -9.60 0.89
C ARG A 475 -22.81 -9.74 0.25
N LYS A 476 -22.60 -9.46 -1.04
CA LYS A 476 -21.26 -9.61 -1.68
C LYS A 476 -20.27 -8.54 -1.24
N ALA A 477 -20.72 -7.29 -1.10
CA ALA A 477 -19.91 -6.20 -0.57
C ALA A 477 -19.55 -6.39 0.92
N ILE A 478 -20.50 -6.88 1.73
CA ILE A 478 -20.26 -7.22 3.15
C ILE A 478 -19.25 -8.36 3.28
N GLN A 479 -19.29 -9.36 2.41
CA GLN A 479 -18.34 -10.50 2.43
C GLN A 479 -16.90 -10.04 2.13
N TYR A 480 -16.73 -9.13 1.16
CA TYR A 480 -15.44 -8.51 0.84
C TYR A 480 -14.93 -7.58 1.94
N ASP A 481 -15.81 -6.79 2.56
CA ASP A 481 -15.47 -5.89 3.67
C ASP A 481 -15.14 -6.66 4.98
N LYS A 482 -15.78 -7.83 5.19
CA LYS A 482 -15.42 -8.81 6.23
C LYS A 482 -14.01 -9.38 5.99
N MET A 483 -13.68 -9.72 4.74
CA MET A 483 -12.34 -10.18 4.35
C MET A 483 -11.27 -9.11 4.63
N LYS A 484 -11.52 -7.85 4.26
CA LYS A 484 -10.60 -6.73 4.47
C LYS A 484 -10.42 -6.39 5.97
N LYS A 485 -11.51 -6.42 6.76
CA LYS A 485 -11.47 -6.24 8.22
C LYS A 485 -10.77 -7.41 8.94
N ASN A 486 -10.91 -8.64 8.46
CA ASN A 486 -10.21 -9.81 9.01
C ASN A 486 -8.70 -9.76 8.71
N LEU A 487 -8.30 -9.26 7.55
CA LEU A 487 -6.89 -8.98 7.20
C LEU A 487 -6.29 -7.87 8.08
N ALA A 488 -7.05 -6.82 8.39
CA ALA A 488 -6.62 -5.74 9.29
C ALA A 488 -6.56 -6.20 10.77
N LYS A 489 -7.54 -6.99 11.23
CA LYS A 489 -7.56 -7.56 12.59
C LYS A 489 -6.43 -8.57 12.83
N ARG A 490 -6.06 -9.38 11.82
CA ARG A 490 -4.86 -10.24 11.87
C ARG A 490 -3.59 -9.43 12.06
N LYS A 491 -3.44 -8.29 11.37
CA LYS A 491 -2.29 -7.39 11.52
C LYS A 491 -2.22 -6.69 12.89
N LEU A 492 -3.37 -6.41 13.52
CA LEU A 492 -3.45 -5.83 14.88
C LEU A 492 -3.21 -6.86 15.99
N LYS A 493 -3.69 -8.11 15.86
CA LYS A 493 -3.40 -9.22 16.79
C LYS A 493 -1.92 -9.60 16.81
N LEU A 494 -1.25 -9.54 15.65
CA LEU A 494 0.20 -9.73 15.53
C LEU A 494 1.02 -8.60 16.17
N LYS A 495 0.42 -7.41 16.35
CA LYS A 495 1.06 -6.26 17.00
C LYS A 495 0.91 -6.30 18.53
N LYS A 496 -0.24 -6.73 19.05
CA LYS A 496 -0.48 -6.92 20.49
C LYS A 496 0.34 -8.06 21.09
N ARG A 497 0.51 -9.16 20.35
CA ARG A 497 1.37 -10.29 20.76
C ARG A 497 2.86 -9.93 20.95
N LYS A 498 3.32 -8.80 20.40
CA LYS A 498 4.70 -8.31 20.57
C LYS A 498 4.88 -7.31 21.72
N GLN A 499 3.81 -6.88 22.38
CA GLN A 499 3.88 -5.96 23.53
C GLN A 499 3.69 -6.68 24.87
N ASP A 500 2.96 -7.80 24.89
CA ASP A 500 2.66 -8.55 26.12
C ASP A 500 3.78 -9.53 26.55
N GLU A 501 4.87 -9.67 25.78
CA GLU A 501 6.02 -10.54 26.10
C GLU A 501 7.12 -9.85 26.96
N THR A 502 6.87 -8.67 27.52
CA THR A 502 7.90 -7.92 28.30
C THR A 502 7.54 -7.62 29.76
N MET A 503 6.46 -8.16 30.31
CA MET A 503 6.17 -8.04 31.75
C MET A 503 5.39 -9.24 32.28
N SER A 504 6.09 -10.22 32.88
CA SER A 504 5.72 -10.82 34.19
C SER A 504 6.46 -12.14 34.43
N GLU A 505 7.62 -12.07 35.08
CA GLU A 505 8.14 -13.13 35.95
C GLU A 505 8.44 -12.51 37.31
N THR A 506 7.61 -12.75 38.33
CA THR A 506 8.08 -12.91 39.71
C THR A 506 7.01 -13.53 40.62
N THR A 507 7.50 -14.48 41.42
CA THR A 507 6.97 -15.04 42.68
C THR A 507 5.91 -16.15 42.65
N ARG A 508 6.41 -17.36 42.92
CA ARG A 508 5.71 -18.53 43.47
C ARG A 508 5.76 -18.51 45.01
N LEU A 509 4.81 -19.22 45.63
CA LEU A 509 4.95 -20.21 46.74
C LEU A 509 3.88 -20.02 47.84
N GLY A 510 3.32 -21.14 48.32
CA GLY A 510 2.53 -21.20 49.56
C GLY A 510 1.50 -22.34 49.60
N GLU A 511 1.82 -23.39 50.36
CA GLU A 511 1.07 -24.62 50.67
C GLU A 511 -0.26 -24.32 51.43
N SER A 512 -1.27 -25.18 51.57
CA SER A 512 -1.26 -26.49 52.22
C SER A 512 -2.69 -27.07 52.26
N SER A 513 -2.75 -28.39 52.40
CA SER A 513 -3.91 -29.27 52.56
C SER A 513 -4.62 -29.15 53.91
N MET A 514 -5.94 -29.33 53.95
CA MET A 514 -6.66 -29.90 55.10
C MET A 514 -7.99 -30.54 54.65
N GLU A 515 -8.17 -31.81 55.05
CA GLU A 515 -9.42 -32.57 55.02
C GLU A 515 -10.44 -31.97 56.02
N ILE A 516 -11.75 -32.24 55.82
CA ILE A 516 -12.70 -32.77 56.83
C ILE A 516 -14.17 -32.68 56.35
N GLN A 517 -14.79 -33.88 56.34
CA GLN A 517 -16.19 -34.27 56.61
C GLN A 517 -17.39 -33.77 55.78
N SER A 518 -18.10 -34.79 55.27
CA SER A 518 -19.50 -34.77 54.82
C SER A 518 -20.49 -34.47 55.95
N PRO A 519 -21.66 -33.93 55.60
CA PRO A 519 -22.90 -34.44 56.18
C PRO A 519 -23.94 -34.82 55.12
N ASN A 520 -24.74 -35.79 55.51
CA ASN A 520 -25.78 -36.48 54.77
C ASN A 520 -26.99 -35.61 54.41
N ASP A 521 -27.86 -36.24 53.61
CA ASP A 521 -29.31 -36.13 53.54
C ASP A 521 -29.89 -35.10 52.56
N VAL A 522 -30.43 -35.61 51.45
CA VAL A 522 -31.87 -35.78 51.17
C VAL A 522 -32.01 -35.92 49.65
N GLU A 523 -32.32 -37.13 49.15
CA GLU A 523 -32.74 -37.34 47.76
C GLU A 523 -34.17 -36.78 47.55
N PRO A 524 -34.41 -35.87 46.59
CA PRO A 524 -35.76 -35.48 46.20
C PRO A 524 -36.19 -36.20 44.92
N ASN A 525 -37.34 -36.85 45.02
CA ASN A 525 -38.15 -37.54 43.99
C ASN A 525 -37.85 -37.22 42.50
N ASP A 526 -37.47 -38.29 41.80
CA ASP A 526 -37.04 -38.42 40.40
C ASP A 526 -38.11 -37.98 39.35
N GLU A 527 -39.38 -37.82 39.73
CA GLU A 527 -40.46 -37.37 38.83
C GLU A 527 -40.48 -35.84 38.62
N SER A 528 -40.15 -35.07 39.65
CA SER A 528 -40.20 -33.60 39.60
C SER A 528 -39.07 -32.98 38.77
N GLN A 529 -37.90 -33.62 38.75
CA GLN A 529 -36.74 -33.20 37.95
C GLN A 529 -36.97 -33.40 36.44
N ARG A 530 -37.68 -34.47 36.06
CA ARG A 530 -37.99 -34.77 34.65
C ARG A 530 -39.01 -33.79 34.07
N GLU A 531 -39.93 -33.29 34.88
CA GLU A 531 -40.87 -32.24 34.47
C GLU A 531 -40.15 -30.91 34.25
N PHE A 532 -39.20 -30.55 35.13
CA PHE A 532 -38.43 -29.31 35.01
C PHE A 532 -37.56 -29.26 33.74
N LEU A 533 -36.94 -30.38 33.37
CA LEU A 533 -36.17 -30.50 32.12
C LEU A 533 -37.07 -30.33 30.88
N ARG A 534 -38.31 -30.85 30.91
CA ARG A 534 -39.28 -30.64 29.83
C ARG A 534 -39.68 -29.17 29.69
N TYR A 535 -39.85 -28.44 30.79
CA TYR A 535 -40.13 -27.00 30.72
C TYR A 535 -38.93 -26.19 30.23
N PHE A 536 -37.71 -26.57 30.65
CA PHE A 536 -36.47 -25.93 30.19
C PHE A 536 -36.29 -26.06 28.68
N ASP A 537 -36.58 -27.23 28.09
CA ASP A 537 -36.48 -27.48 26.64
C ASP A 537 -37.49 -26.67 25.80
N VAL A 538 -38.61 -26.24 26.40
CA VAL A 538 -39.65 -25.44 25.73
C VAL A 538 -39.31 -23.93 25.76
N TRP A 539 -38.33 -23.51 26.57
CA TRP A 539 -37.96 -22.10 26.68
C TRP A 539 -37.08 -21.62 25.52
N ASN A 540 -37.14 -20.32 25.23
CA ASN A 540 -36.25 -19.70 24.26
C ASN A 540 -34.81 -19.59 24.81
N GLU A 541 -33.81 -19.54 23.93
CA GLU A 541 -32.39 -19.50 24.31
C GLU A 541 -32.05 -18.37 25.30
N THR A 542 -32.75 -17.23 25.21
CA THR A 542 -32.55 -16.09 26.12
C THR A 542 -32.97 -16.43 27.54
N ARG A 543 -34.16 -17.02 27.72
CA ARG A 543 -34.64 -17.45 29.05
C ARG A 543 -33.86 -18.62 29.61
N GLN A 544 -33.44 -19.56 28.77
CA GLN A 544 -32.57 -20.66 29.20
C GLN A 544 -31.24 -20.11 29.76
N ASN A 545 -30.62 -19.14 29.07
CA ASN A 545 -29.39 -18.51 29.53
C ASN A 545 -29.59 -17.67 30.80
N GLU A 546 -30.65 -16.87 30.89
CA GLU A 546 -30.98 -16.11 32.10
C GLU A 546 -31.21 -17.03 33.31
N PHE A 547 -31.89 -18.16 33.09
CA PHE A 547 -32.12 -19.16 34.13
C PHE A 547 -30.83 -19.82 34.59
N VAL A 548 -30.00 -20.31 33.65
CA VAL A 548 -28.70 -20.92 34.00
C VAL A 548 -27.79 -19.92 34.70
N GLN A 549 -27.79 -18.66 34.28
CA GLN A 549 -27.02 -17.60 34.92
C GLN A 549 -27.53 -17.32 36.35
N SER A 550 -28.85 -17.30 36.55
CA SER A 550 -29.45 -17.16 37.88
C SER A 550 -29.14 -18.38 38.76
N LEU A 551 -29.19 -19.59 38.20
CA LEU A 551 -28.90 -20.84 38.90
C LEU A 551 -27.43 -20.87 39.36
N LEU A 552 -26.49 -20.58 38.44
CA LEU A 552 -25.07 -20.51 38.76
C LEU A 552 -24.76 -19.43 39.80
N SER A 553 -25.46 -18.29 39.77
CA SER A 553 -25.27 -17.20 40.76
C SER A 553 -25.73 -17.55 42.18
N LYS A 554 -26.61 -18.54 42.33
CA LYS A 554 -27.18 -18.98 43.60
C LYS A 554 -26.52 -20.25 44.16
N MET A 555 -25.67 -20.91 43.38
CA MET A 555 -24.98 -22.13 43.77
C MET A 555 -23.77 -21.86 44.68
N THR A 556 -23.46 -22.82 45.53
CA THR A 556 -22.28 -22.76 46.42
C THR A 556 -21.01 -23.21 45.68
N HIS A 557 -19.83 -22.85 46.22
CA HIS A 557 -18.54 -23.28 45.67
C HIS A 557 -18.40 -24.82 45.59
N TYR A 558 -19.01 -25.56 46.52
CA TYR A 558 -19.04 -27.02 46.50
C TYR A 558 -19.85 -27.56 45.31
N GLN A 559 -21.04 -26.99 45.05
CA GLN A 559 -21.88 -27.38 43.91
C GLN A 559 -21.22 -27.03 42.57
N HIS A 560 -20.57 -25.86 42.48
CA HIS A 560 -19.77 -25.51 41.31
C HIS A 560 -18.62 -26.49 41.08
N SER A 561 -17.96 -26.95 42.14
CA SER A 561 -16.90 -27.96 42.04
C SER A 561 -17.41 -29.30 41.51
N GLN A 562 -18.57 -29.77 42.00
CA GLN A 562 -19.20 -31.01 41.51
C GLN A 562 -19.62 -30.91 40.04
N ILE A 563 -20.24 -29.79 39.64
CA ILE A 563 -20.58 -29.53 38.24
C ILE A 563 -19.31 -29.48 37.38
N ASN A 564 -18.26 -28.82 37.86
CA ASN A 564 -16.99 -28.76 37.15
C ASN A 564 -16.33 -30.15 37.04
N LEU A 565 -16.40 -31.00 38.07
CA LEU A 565 -15.92 -32.39 38.03
C LEU A 565 -16.69 -33.24 37.02
N PHE A 566 -18.00 -33.01 36.88
CA PHE A 566 -18.84 -33.68 35.88
C PHE A 566 -18.58 -33.17 34.46
N LEU A 567 -18.42 -31.85 34.29
CA LEU A 567 -18.21 -31.22 32.99
C LEU A 567 -16.77 -31.33 32.49
N LYS A 568 -15.76 -31.38 33.37
CA LYS A 568 -14.34 -31.39 32.99
C LYS A 568 -13.96 -32.55 32.06
N PRO A 569 -14.41 -33.80 32.25
CA PRO A 569 -14.21 -34.90 31.30
C PRO A 569 -14.96 -34.73 29.96
N MET A 570 -16.06 -33.97 29.96
CA MET A 570 -16.82 -33.64 28.74
C MET A 570 -16.17 -32.49 27.96
N LEU A 571 -15.55 -31.55 28.67
CA LEU A 571 -14.94 -30.34 28.12
C LEU A 571 -13.46 -30.51 27.74
N GLN A 572 -12.71 -31.36 28.46
CA GLN A 572 -11.29 -31.62 28.24
C GLN A 572 -11.05 -33.10 28.00
N ARG A 573 -10.44 -33.42 26.86
CA ARG A 573 -10.01 -34.78 26.51
C ARG A 573 -8.54 -34.79 26.15
N ASP A 574 -7.81 -35.70 26.76
CA ASP A 574 -6.42 -35.96 26.40
C ASP A 574 -6.38 -36.88 25.17
N PHE A 575 -6.46 -36.29 23.98
CA PHE A 575 -6.48 -37.04 22.73
C PHE A 575 -5.22 -37.89 22.54
N VAL A 576 -4.05 -37.39 22.93
CA VAL A 576 -2.76 -38.05 22.68
C VAL A 576 -2.60 -39.27 23.59
N SER A 577 -3.16 -39.27 24.80
CA SER A 577 -3.17 -40.48 25.66
C SER A 577 -4.36 -41.41 25.40
N LEU A 578 -5.49 -40.90 24.89
CA LEU A 578 -6.71 -41.70 24.65
C LEU A 578 -6.69 -42.45 23.32
N LEU A 579 -6.09 -41.88 22.28
CA LEU A 579 -6.04 -42.49 20.95
C LEU A 579 -5.18 -43.78 20.92
N PRO A 580 -3.97 -43.82 21.52
CA PRO A 580 -3.19 -45.04 21.68
C PRO A 580 -3.95 -46.17 22.39
N LYS A 581 -4.69 -45.83 23.45
CA LYS A 581 -5.51 -46.80 24.20
C LYS A 581 -6.62 -47.44 23.35
N LYS A 582 -7.00 -46.81 22.23
CA LYS A 582 -7.97 -47.32 21.26
C LYS A 582 -7.30 -47.98 20.04
N GLY A 583 -5.98 -48.17 20.04
CA GLY A 583 -5.21 -48.68 18.90
C GLY A 583 -5.10 -47.68 17.74
N LEU A 584 -5.32 -46.38 18.00
CA LEU A 584 -5.26 -45.31 17.01
C LEU A 584 -3.99 -44.47 17.17
N ASP A 585 -2.85 -45.12 17.41
CA ASP A 585 -1.55 -44.46 17.61
C ASP A 585 -1.17 -43.55 16.44
N HIS A 586 -1.40 -44.01 15.21
CA HIS A 586 -1.15 -43.24 13.99
C HIS A 586 -1.91 -41.89 13.95
N VAL A 587 -3.10 -41.80 14.57
CA VAL A 587 -3.87 -40.55 14.64
C VAL A 587 -3.23 -39.60 15.65
N ALA A 588 -2.80 -40.12 16.81
CA ALA A 588 -2.09 -39.33 17.81
C ALA A 588 -0.77 -38.78 17.24
N GLU A 589 -0.02 -39.62 16.51
CA GLU A 589 1.19 -39.21 15.81
C GLU A 589 0.90 -38.10 14.79
N ASN A 590 -0.14 -38.26 13.96
CA ASN A 590 -0.52 -37.27 12.95
C ASN A 590 -0.95 -35.93 13.56
N ILE A 591 -1.49 -35.90 14.77
CA ILE A 591 -1.77 -34.63 15.48
C ILE A 591 -0.45 -33.95 15.83
N LEU A 592 0.51 -34.71 16.35
CA LEU A 592 1.78 -34.18 16.85
C LEU A 592 2.76 -33.80 15.72
N THR A 593 2.63 -34.33 14.50
CA THR A 593 3.47 -33.94 13.35
C THR A 593 3.28 -32.49 12.91
N TYR A 594 2.17 -31.84 13.28
CA TYR A 594 1.93 -30.42 13.00
C TYR A 594 2.64 -29.45 13.96
N LEU A 595 3.24 -29.96 15.04
CA LEU A 595 3.91 -29.13 16.04
C LEU A 595 5.25 -28.60 15.51
N ASP A 596 5.59 -27.37 15.92
CA ASP A 596 6.93 -26.82 15.74
C ASP A 596 7.91 -27.40 16.77
N GLU A 597 9.21 -27.15 16.60
CA GLU A 597 10.24 -27.74 17.45
C GLU A 597 10.09 -27.39 18.94
N LYS A 598 9.61 -26.18 19.24
CA LYS A 598 9.39 -25.73 20.61
C LYS A 598 8.18 -26.41 21.23
N SER A 599 7.07 -26.47 20.49
CA SER A 599 5.86 -27.13 20.96
C SER A 599 6.04 -28.64 21.06
N LEU A 600 6.86 -29.25 20.19
CA LEU A 600 7.22 -30.67 20.28
C LEU A 600 8.05 -30.94 21.54
N CYS A 601 9.03 -30.08 21.88
CA CYS A 601 9.73 -30.15 23.15
C CYS A 601 8.78 -30.00 24.35
N SER A 602 7.81 -29.07 24.29
CA SER A 602 6.79 -28.93 25.34
C SER A 602 5.89 -30.16 25.44
N ALA A 603 5.51 -30.76 24.30
CA ALA A 603 4.71 -31.97 24.22
C ALA A 603 5.41 -33.18 24.87
N GLU A 604 6.74 -33.30 24.70
CA GLU A 604 7.54 -34.32 25.40
C GLU A 604 7.50 -34.19 26.92
N LEU A 605 7.28 -32.98 27.44
CA LEU A 605 7.27 -32.69 28.89
C LEU A 605 5.87 -32.79 29.53
N VAL A 606 4.82 -33.05 28.75
CA VAL A 606 3.44 -33.12 29.26
C VAL A 606 3.24 -34.33 30.17
N CYS A 607 3.54 -35.53 29.68
CA CYS A 607 3.49 -36.77 30.47
C CYS A 607 4.27 -37.90 29.80
N LYS A 608 4.43 -39.03 30.50
CA LYS A 608 5.15 -40.22 29.99
C LYS A 608 4.51 -40.79 28.71
N GLU A 609 3.19 -40.78 28.61
CA GLU A 609 2.48 -41.31 27.45
C GLU A 609 2.71 -40.45 26.21
N TRP A 610 2.65 -39.12 26.35
CA TRP A 610 3.00 -38.21 25.27
C TRP A 610 4.44 -38.41 24.81
N HIS A 611 5.38 -38.57 25.75
CA HIS A 611 6.77 -38.88 25.42
C HIS A 611 6.91 -40.22 24.66
N ARG A 612 6.16 -41.26 25.07
CA ARG A 612 6.12 -42.56 24.40
C ARG A 612 5.64 -42.44 22.96
N VAL A 613 4.50 -41.77 22.73
CA VAL A 613 3.93 -41.55 21.39
C VAL A 613 4.91 -40.77 20.50
N ILE A 614 5.60 -39.76 21.03
CA ILE A 614 6.60 -38.98 20.30
C ILE A 614 7.80 -39.86 19.89
N SER A 615 8.28 -40.69 20.83
CA SER A 615 9.45 -41.54 20.63
C SER A 615 9.19 -42.69 19.66
N GLU A 616 8.11 -43.45 19.87
CA GLU A 616 7.73 -44.56 18.99
C GLU A 616 7.29 -44.07 17.61
N GLY A 617 6.58 -42.94 17.56
CA GLY A 617 6.15 -42.29 16.31
C GLY A 617 7.28 -41.63 15.51
N MET A 618 8.53 -41.69 16.00
CA MET A 618 9.74 -41.11 15.38
C MET A 618 9.55 -39.64 14.96
N LEU A 619 8.89 -38.83 15.81
CA LEU A 619 8.45 -37.50 15.40
C LEU A 619 9.59 -36.52 15.09
N TRP A 620 10.72 -36.59 15.80
CA TRP A 620 11.91 -35.77 15.45
C TRP A 620 12.46 -36.11 14.07
N LYS A 621 12.45 -37.39 13.66
CA LYS A 621 12.82 -37.80 12.30
C LYS A 621 11.84 -37.21 11.29
N LYS A 622 10.54 -37.38 11.51
CA LYS A 622 9.48 -36.84 10.64
C LYS A 622 9.55 -35.31 10.53
N LEU A 623 9.88 -34.61 11.62
CA LEU A 623 10.08 -33.16 11.62
C LEU A 623 11.28 -32.78 10.74
N ILE A 624 12.44 -33.43 10.89
CA ILE A 624 13.62 -33.17 10.06
C ILE A 624 13.32 -33.47 8.59
N GLU A 625 12.68 -34.60 8.28
CA GLU A 625 12.29 -34.94 6.90
C GLU A 625 11.32 -33.90 6.30
N SER A 626 10.35 -33.45 7.08
CA SER A 626 9.42 -32.39 6.68
C SER A 626 10.15 -31.09 6.36
N ARG A 627 11.15 -30.71 7.18
CA ARG A 627 12.02 -29.55 6.93
C ARG A 627 12.88 -29.75 5.67
N VAL A 628 13.47 -30.93 5.47
CA VAL A 628 14.28 -31.25 4.29
C VAL A 628 13.45 -31.24 2.99
N ARG A 629 12.18 -31.64 3.04
CA ARG A 629 11.26 -31.56 1.88
C ARG A 629 10.85 -30.12 1.55
N SER A 630 10.73 -29.26 2.55
CA SER A 630 10.18 -27.91 2.40
C SER A 630 11.23 -26.81 2.23
N ASP A 631 12.43 -26.97 2.79
CA ASP A 631 13.48 -25.94 2.83
C ASP A 631 14.77 -26.42 2.14
N SER A 632 15.20 -25.65 1.13
CA SER A 632 16.43 -25.91 0.36
C SER A 632 17.68 -25.90 1.22
N LEU A 633 17.72 -25.05 2.25
CA LEU A 633 18.83 -24.97 3.19
C LEU A 633 18.99 -26.29 3.95
N TRP A 634 17.88 -26.87 4.42
CA TRP A 634 17.91 -28.14 5.14
C TRP A 634 18.35 -29.29 4.23
N LYS A 635 17.83 -29.33 3.00
CA LYS A 635 18.23 -30.32 1.99
C LYS A 635 19.72 -30.23 1.66
N GLY A 636 20.22 -29.01 1.42
CA GLY A 636 21.63 -28.80 1.12
C GLY A 636 22.56 -29.15 2.30
N LEU A 637 22.17 -28.78 3.52
CA LEU A 637 22.93 -29.13 4.72
C LEU A 637 22.94 -30.65 4.95
N ALA A 638 21.83 -31.34 4.65
CA ALA A 638 21.71 -32.79 4.75
C ALA A 638 22.73 -33.53 3.91
N HIS A 639 22.88 -33.10 2.65
CA HIS A 639 23.83 -33.68 1.71
C HIS A 639 25.27 -33.31 2.07
N ARG A 640 25.57 -32.05 2.38
CA ARG A 640 26.93 -31.58 2.67
C ARG A 640 27.49 -32.13 3.98
N ARG A 641 26.66 -32.28 5.02
CA ARG A 641 27.05 -32.88 6.31
C ARG A 641 26.88 -34.40 6.34
N GLY A 642 26.29 -34.99 5.29
CA GLY A 642 26.16 -36.44 5.12
C GLY A 642 25.16 -37.13 6.04
N TRP A 643 24.27 -36.40 6.72
CA TRP A 643 23.18 -37.00 7.51
C TRP A 643 21.93 -37.32 6.70
N SER A 644 21.90 -36.99 5.40
CA SER A 644 20.81 -37.38 4.49
C SER A 644 20.62 -38.90 4.39
N LYS A 645 21.70 -39.68 4.59
CA LYS A 645 21.66 -41.16 4.58
C LYS A 645 20.79 -41.76 5.69
N TYR A 646 20.57 -41.01 6.77
CA TYR A 646 19.74 -41.45 7.90
C TYR A 646 18.27 -41.01 7.76
N LEU A 647 17.88 -40.42 6.64
CA LEU A 647 16.54 -39.91 6.40
C LEU A 647 15.82 -40.76 5.34
N PHE A 648 14.48 -40.73 5.38
CA PHE A 648 13.59 -41.48 4.51
C PHE A 648 13.63 -42.99 4.78
N LYS A 649 13.33 -43.81 3.76
CA LYS A 649 13.31 -45.27 3.88
C LYS A 649 14.75 -45.79 3.80
N PRO A 650 15.15 -46.72 4.68
CA PRO A 650 16.48 -47.31 4.62
C PRO A 650 16.60 -48.14 3.34
N LEU A 651 17.82 -48.20 2.82
CA LEU A 651 18.17 -49.20 1.80
C LEU A 651 17.99 -50.60 2.41
N PRO A 652 17.63 -51.62 1.61
CA PRO A 652 17.66 -53.00 2.11
C PRO A 652 19.07 -53.25 2.68
N ASP A 653 19.12 -53.71 3.93
CA ASP A 653 20.32 -53.96 4.77
C ASP A 653 20.83 -52.83 5.69
N GLU A 654 20.25 -51.61 5.67
CA GLU A 654 20.60 -50.55 6.63
C GLU A 654 19.53 -50.33 7.72
N GLN A 655 19.90 -50.39 9.00
CA GLN A 655 19.02 -49.96 10.09
C GLN A 655 19.22 -48.47 10.38
N HIS A 656 18.11 -47.73 10.45
CA HIS A 656 18.15 -46.32 10.84
C HIS A 656 18.38 -46.13 12.35
N PRO A 657 19.03 -45.03 12.76
CA PRO A 657 19.23 -44.70 14.17
C PRO A 657 17.94 -44.54 14.98
N ASP A 658 18.04 -44.68 16.30
CA ASP A 658 16.92 -44.47 17.24
C ASP A 658 16.42 -43.01 17.30
N HIS A 659 15.22 -42.82 17.82
CA HIS A 659 14.60 -41.50 18.06
C HIS A 659 15.53 -40.49 18.75
N ILE A 660 16.31 -40.95 19.73
CA ILE A 660 17.23 -40.12 20.53
C ILE A 660 18.31 -39.48 19.65
N PHE A 661 18.76 -40.17 18.60
CA PHE A 661 19.73 -39.61 17.66
C PHE A 661 19.16 -38.38 16.97
N TYR A 662 17.93 -38.46 16.43
CA TYR A 662 17.29 -37.33 15.74
C TYR A 662 16.99 -36.17 16.68
N ARG A 663 16.56 -36.46 17.92
CA ARG A 663 16.37 -35.45 18.98
C ARG A 663 17.66 -34.70 19.30
N ARG A 664 18.80 -35.39 19.33
CA ARG A 664 20.14 -34.79 19.53
C ARG A 664 20.70 -34.10 18.29
N LEU A 665 20.32 -34.57 17.10
CA LEU A 665 20.76 -34.01 15.81
C LEU A 665 20.08 -32.67 15.53
N PHE A 666 18.79 -32.53 15.83
CA PHE A 666 18.02 -31.31 15.56
C PHE A 666 18.69 -30.02 16.09
N PRO A 667 19.08 -29.90 17.37
CA PRO A 667 19.74 -28.68 17.87
C PRO A 667 21.11 -28.43 17.20
N LYS A 668 21.84 -29.48 16.80
CA LYS A 668 23.09 -29.33 16.04
C LYS A 668 22.85 -28.73 14.66
N ILE A 669 21.78 -29.15 13.97
CA ILE A 669 21.38 -28.57 12.68
C ILE A 669 21.03 -27.08 12.84
N ILE A 670 20.24 -26.74 13.86
CA ILE A 670 19.89 -25.33 14.12
C ILE A 670 21.13 -24.50 14.44
N GLN A 671 22.09 -25.05 15.18
CA GLN A 671 23.34 -24.37 15.46
C GLN A 671 24.19 -24.17 14.19
N ASP A 672 24.28 -25.18 13.32
CA ASP A 672 24.93 -25.07 12.01
C ASP A 672 24.30 -23.98 11.16
N ILE A 673 22.97 -23.93 11.06
CA ILE A 673 22.24 -22.88 10.32
C ILE A 673 22.56 -21.49 10.87
N LYS A 674 22.54 -21.33 12.19
CA LYS A 674 22.91 -20.05 12.84
C LYS A 674 24.37 -19.67 12.56
N ASN A 675 25.28 -20.65 12.61
CA ASN A 675 26.68 -20.43 12.31
C ASN A 675 26.88 -19.99 10.86
N THR A 676 26.23 -20.64 9.89
CA THR A 676 26.27 -20.25 8.48
C THR A 676 25.70 -18.84 8.28
N GLU A 677 24.56 -18.51 8.88
CA GLU A 677 23.99 -17.15 8.80
C GLU A 677 24.95 -16.09 9.39
N ASN A 678 25.58 -16.40 10.52
CA ASN A 678 26.59 -15.53 11.12
C ASN A 678 27.82 -15.38 10.22
N ASN A 679 28.25 -16.44 9.54
CA ASN A 679 29.37 -16.39 8.59
C ASN A 679 29.07 -15.45 7.42
N TRP A 680 27.87 -15.53 6.86
CA TRP A 680 27.42 -14.58 5.83
C TRP A 680 27.37 -13.12 6.32
N ARG A 681 26.87 -12.88 7.53
CA ARG A 681 26.80 -11.53 8.13
C ARG A 681 28.17 -10.97 8.50
N CYS A 682 29.10 -11.82 8.92
CA CYS A 682 30.46 -11.41 9.27
C CYS A 682 31.41 -11.40 8.06
N GLY A 683 31.02 -12.04 6.95
CA GLY A 683 31.88 -12.24 5.79
C GLY A 683 32.96 -13.30 6.02
N ARG A 684 32.78 -14.24 6.96
CA ARG A 684 33.72 -15.37 7.15
C ARG A 684 33.49 -16.42 6.09
N HIS A 685 34.49 -16.69 5.28
CA HIS A 685 34.38 -17.62 4.16
C HIS A 685 35.71 -18.32 3.89
N MET A 686 35.64 -19.52 3.32
CA MET A 686 36.75 -20.18 2.66
C MET A 686 36.74 -19.79 1.18
N LEU A 687 37.90 -19.38 0.66
CA LEU A 687 38.03 -18.94 -0.73
C LEU A 687 38.81 -19.96 -1.54
N GLN A 688 38.21 -20.48 -2.60
CA GLN A 688 38.89 -21.28 -3.62
C GLN A 688 39.00 -20.47 -4.91
N ARG A 689 40.14 -20.54 -5.60
CA ARG A 689 40.41 -19.78 -6.83
C ARG A 689 40.69 -20.73 -7.98
N ILE A 690 39.94 -20.57 -9.07
CA ILE A 690 40.22 -21.20 -10.36
C ILE A 690 40.79 -20.15 -11.29
N ASN A 691 41.97 -20.39 -11.85
CA ASN A 691 42.52 -19.56 -12.92
C ASN A 691 42.18 -20.21 -14.26
N CYS A 692 41.42 -19.50 -15.09
CA CYS A 692 40.91 -20.04 -16.35
C CYS A 692 41.98 -20.21 -17.42
N ARG A 693 43.14 -19.55 -17.25
CA ARG A 693 44.30 -19.60 -18.17
C ARG A 693 43.86 -19.39 -19.63
N SER A 694 43.09 -18.33 -19.88
CA SER A 694 42.61 -17.99 -21.22
C SER A 694 43.76 -17.66 -22.16
N GLU A 695 43.71 -18.19 -23.37
CA GLU A 695 44.68 -17.88 -24.42
C GLU A 695 44.33 -16.53 -25.06
N GLY A 696 45.23 -15.55 -24.96
CA GLY A 696 45.04 -14.21 -25.51
C GLY A 696 44.11 -13.31 -24.67
N SER A 697 42.79 -13.34 -24.94
CA SER A 697 41.82 -12.42 -24.32
C SER A 697 41.27 -12.96 -22.99
N LYS A 698 41.72 -12.36 -21.88
CA LYS A 698 41.30 -12.72 -20.52
C LYS A 698 39.89 -12.28 -20.18
N GLY A 699 39.20 -13.10 -19.38
CA GLY A 699 37.95 -12.77 -18.72
C GLY A 699 36.83 -13.79 -18.93
N VAL A 700 36.03 -13.96 -17.88
CA VAL A 700 34.92 -14.92 -17.85
C VAL A 700 33.59 -14.17 -17.73
N TYR A 701 32.84 -14.07 -18.82
CA TYR A 701 31.63 -13.23 -18.90
C TYR A 701 30.42 -13.82 -18.20
N CYS A 702 30.27 -15.14 -18.26
CA CYS A 702 29.12 -15.83 -17.70
C CYS A 702 29.52 -17.15 -17.06
N LEU A 703 28.76 -17.56 -16.06
CA LEU A 703 28.93 -18.81 -15.35
C LEU A 703 27.57 -19.34 -14.89
N GLN A 704 27.46 -20.65 -14.77
CA GLN A 704 26.43 -21.34 -14.00
C GLN A 704 27.05 -22.57 -13.34
N TYR A 705 26.60 -22.94 -12.13
CA TYR A 705 27.10 -24.10 -11.41
C TYR A 705 25.98 -24.95 -10.79
N ASP A 706 26.35 -26.21 -10.53
CA ASP A 706 25.65 -27.17 -9.69
C ASP A 706 26.63 -27.84 -8.69
N ASP A 707 26.18 -28.87 -7.97
CA ASP A 707 27.00 -29.57 -6.98
C ASP A 707 28.17 -30.38 -7.60
N THR A 708 28.14 -30.63 -8.92
CA THR A 708 29.10 -31.46 -9.64
C THR A 708 30.05 -30.65 -10.53
N LYS A 709 29.58 -29.59 -11.17
CA LYS A 709 30.34 -28.86 -12.20
C LYS A 709 30.03 -27.37 -12.23
N ILE A 710 30.98 -26.62 -12.78
CA ILE A 710 30.86 -25.19 -13.10
C ILE A 710 31.05 -25.04 -14.60
N ILE A 711 30.10 -24.42 -15.30
CA ILE A 711 30.19 -24.12 -16.74
C ILE A 711 30.43 -22.63 -16.89
N SER A 712 31.45 -22.26 -17.64
CA SER A 712 31.91 -20.88 -17.80
C SER A 712 32.05 -20.51 -19.26
N GLY A 713 31.61 -19.30 -19.63
CA GLY A 713 31.76 -18.74 -20.96
C GLY A 713 32.83 -17.66 -20.97
N LEU A 714 33.87 -17.88 -21.78
CA LEU A 714 35.09 -17.09 -21.74
C LEU A 714 35.16 -16.10 -22.91
N ARG A 715 36.05 -15.12 -22.75
CA ARG A 715 36.34 -14.12 -23.78
C ARG A 715 37.16 -14.68 -24.95
N ASP A 716 37.85 -15.80 -24.77
CA ASP A 716 38.60 -16.55 -25.78
C ASP A 716 37.71 -17.36 -26.76
N ASN A 717 36.39 -17.13 -26.71
CA ASN A 717 35.36 -17.78 -27.52
C ASN A 717 35.04 -19.23 -27.11
N THR A 718 35.64 -19.74 -26.03
CA THR A 718 35.41 -21.11 -25.55
C THR A 718 34.43 -21.16 -24.39
N ILE A 719 33.85 -22.35 -24.17
CA ILE A 719 33.11 -22.69 -22.96
C ILE A 719 33.94 -23.73 -22.22
N LYS A 720 34.32 -23.45 -20.97
CA LYS A 720 35.07 -24.40 -20.12
C LYS A 720 34.17 -24.98 -19.04
N ILE A 721 34.21 -26.30 -18.89
CA ILE A 721 33.54 -27.05 -17.84
C ILE A 721 34.58 -27.47 -16.80
N TRP A 722 34.29 -27.16 -15.53
CA TRP A 722 35.16 -27.44 -14.40
C TRP A 722 34.48 -28.42 -13.45
N ASP A 723 35.21 -29.42 -12.95
CA ASP A 723 34.71 -30.26 -11.87
C ASP A 723 34.69 -29.48 -10.55
N ARG A 724 33.56 -29.52 -9.84
CA ARG A 724 33.35 -28.75 -8.61
C ARG A 724 34.23 -29.21 -7.45
N LYS A 725 34.60 -30.50 -7.40
CA LYS A 725 35.39 -31.08 -6.31
C LYS A 725 36.89 -30.84 -6.51
N THR A 726 37.40 -31.18 -7.70
CA THR A 726 38.85 -31.05 -7.99
C THR A 726 39.25 -29.67 -8.50
N LEU A 727 38.29 -28.85 -8.94
CA LEU A 727 38.51 -27.55 -9.59
C LEU A 727 39.34 -27.63 -10.89
N SER A 728 39.44 -28.82 -11.48
CA SER A 728 40.14 -29.06 -12.73
C SER A 728 39.22 -28.85 -13.93
N CYS A 729 39.78 -28.42 -15.06
CA CYS A 729 39.04 -28.29 -16.32
C CYS A 729 38.81 -29.69 -16.90
N THR A 730 37.56 -30.10 -17.05
CA THR A 730 37.20 -31.40 -17.62
C THR A 730 37.07 -31.34 -19.13
N GLU A 731 36.39 -30.32 -19.65
CA GLU A 731 36.10 -30.16 -21.07
C GLU A 731 36.20 -28.70 -21.53
N VAL A 732 36.59 -28.52 -22.78
CA VAL A 732 36.64 -27.22 -23.47
C VAL A 732 35.83 -27.33 -24.76
N LEU A 733 34.70 -26.64 -24.81
CA LEU A 733 33.84 -26.62 -25.99
C LEU A 733 34.24 -25.45 -26.87
N THR A 734 34.55 -25.75 -28.13
CA THR A 734 34.97 -24.77 -29.13
C THR A 734 33.98 -24.75 -30.29
N GLY A 735 33.82 -23.58 -30.90
CA GLY A 735 33.01 -23.42 -32.10
C GLY A 735 32.50 -22.00 -32.31
N HIS A 736 32.20 -21.27 -31.23
CA HIS A 736 31.87 -19.85 -31.33
C HIS A 736 33.02 -19.06 -31.95
N THR A 737 32.69 -18.07 -32.78
CA THR A 737 33.69 -17.22 -33.45
C THR A 737 33.92 -15.90 -32.72
N GLY A 738 33.17 -15.66 -31.64
CA GLY A 738 33.32 -14.52 -30.74
C GLY A 738 33.12 -14.94 -29.27
N SER A 739 33.41 -14.01 -28.36
CA SER A 739 33.32 -14.20 -26.92
C SER A 739 31.95 -14.70 -26.49
N VAL A 740 31.91 -15.68 -25.58
CA VAL A 740 30.66 -16.21 -25.04
C VAL A 740 30.14 -15.29 -23.94
N LEU A 741 29.09 -14.53 -24.24
CA LEU A 741 28.59 -13.45 -23.37
C LEU A 741 27.58 -13.94 -22.33
N CYS A 742 26.77 -14.94 -22.71
CA CYS A 742 25.78 -15.52 -21.83
C CYS A 742 25.66 -17.03 -22.06
N LEU A 743 25.32 -17.76 -21.01
CA LEU A 743 25.01 -19.17 -21.07
C LEU A 743 23.96 -19.53 -20.03
N GLN A 744 23.21 -20.58 -20.32
CA GLN A 744 22.41 -21.32 -19.36
C GLN A 744 22.48 -22.81 -19.72
N TYR A 745 22.46 -23.70 -18.74
CA TYR A 745 22.32 -25.13 -18.96
C TYR A 745 21.22 -25.75 -18.09
N ASP A 746 20.72 -26.90 -18.55
CA ASP A 746 19.88 -27.84 -17.81
C ASP A 746 20.52 -29.25 -17.84
N ASP A 747 19.79 -30.29 -17.47
CA ASP A 747 20.32 -31.66 -17.45
C ASP A 747 20.61 -32.24 -18.85
N LYS A 748 20.14 -31.58 -19.93
CA LYS A 748 20.20 -32.08 -21.32
C LYS A 748 21.11 -31.22 -22.20
N VAL A 749 20.94 -29.90 -22.16
CA VAL A 749 21.56 -28.96 -23.09
C VAL A 749 22.23 -27.77 -22.40
N ILE A 750 23.30 -27.28 -23.03
CA ILE A 750 23.91 -25.98 -22.76
C ILE A 750 23.47 -25.07 -23.90
N ILE A 751 22.96 -23.88 -23.59
CA ILE A 751 22.65 -22.86 -24.59
C ILE A 751 23.52 -21.64 -24.31
N SER A 752 24.28 -21.22 -25.32
CA SER A 752 25.21 -20.10 -25.24
C SER A 752 24.90 -19.03 -26.28
N GLY A 753 25.05 -17.77 -25.90
CA GLY A 753 24.95 -16.61 -26.79
C GLY A 753 26.29 -15.89 -26.85
N SER A 754 26.72 -15.53 -28.06
CA SER A 754 28.05 -14.98 -28.32
C SER A 754 27.99 -13.60 -28.99
N SER A 755 29.13 -12.90 -28.95
CA SER A 755 29.35 -11.70 -29.74
C SER A 755 29.38 -11.95 -31.26
N ASP A 756 29.42 -13.20 -31.71
CA ASP A 756 29.24 -13.60 -33.12
C ASP A 756 27.79 -13.51 -33.63
N ALA A 757 26.87 -12.99 -32.82
CA ALA A 757 25.43 -12.86 -33.09
C ALA A 757 24.66 -14.19 -33.19
N THR A 758 25.29 -15.32 -32.86
CA THR A 758 24.65 -16.64 -32.84
C THR A 758 24.31 -17.08 -31.41
N ALA A 759 23.23 -17.86 -31.29
CA ALA A 759 22.97 -18.69 -30.12
C ALA A 759 23.20 -20.16 -30.49
N ARG A 760 23.97 -20.90 -29.70
CA ARG A 760 24.30 -22.31 -29.96
C ARG A 760 23.78 -23.21 -28.86
N VAL A 761 23.36 -24.39 -29.26
CA VAL A 761 22.87 -25.46 -28.38
C VAL A 761 23.87 -26.60 -28.42
N TRP A 762 24.32 -27.02 -27.24
CA TRP A 762 25.30 -28.07 -27.04
C TRP A 762 24.70 -29.17 -26.17
N ASP A 763 25.13 -30.41 -26.37
CA ASP A 763 24.80 -31.51 -25.48
C ASP A 763 25.63 -31.43 -24.20
N VAL A 764 25.01 -31.55 -23.02
CA VAL A 764 25.69 -31.42 -21.72
C VAL A 764 26.60 -32.60 -21.40
N LYS A 765 26.34 -33.79 -21.96
CA LYS A 765 27.08 -35.02 -21.67
C LYS A 765 28.20 -35.26 -22.67
N THR A 766 27.99 -34.94 -23.94
CA THR A 766 28.97 -35.19 -25.01
C THR A 766 29.77 -33.95 -25.40
N GLY A 767 29.30 -32.75 -25.02
CA GLY A 767 29.90 -31.47 -25.43
C GLY A 767 29.70 -31.12 -26.91
N GLN A 768 28.99 -31.97 -27.67
CA GLN A 768 28.80 -31.75 -29.11
C GLN A 768 27.80 -30.62 -29.39
N MET A 769 28.07 -29.85 -30.44
CA MET A 769 27.15 -28.81 -30.92
C MET A 769 25.96 -29.46 -31.65
N ILE A 770 24.75 -29.24 -31.15
CA ILE A 770 23.49 -29.78 -31.70
C ILE A 770 22.92 -28.84 -32.76
N LYS A 771 22.78 -27.55 -32.43
CA LYS A 771 22.11 -26.56 -33.29
C LYS A 771 22.74 -25.18 -33.17
N THR A 772 22.76 -24.45 -34.28
CA THR A 772 23.11 -23.02 -34.32
C THR A 772 21.89 -22.21 -34.75
N LEU A 773 21.55 -21.19 -33.96
CA LEU A 773 20.44 -20.28 -34.20
C LEU A 773 21.01 -18.96 -34.73
N ILE A 774 20.68 -18.68 -35.98
CA ILE A 774 21.10 -17.47 -36.71
C ILE A 774 19.86 -16.62 -36.92
N HIS A 775 19.77 -15.48 -36.21
CA HIS A 775 18.64 -14.56 -36.33
C HIS A 775 19.01 -13.13 -35.95
N HIS A 776 19.65 -12.96 -34.79
CA HIS A 776 20.11 -11.64 -34.35
C HIS A 776 21.17 -11.07 -35.30
N CYS A 777 21.13 -9.75 -35.51
CA CYS A 777 22.08 -9.07 -36.40
C CYS A 777 23.34 -8.59 -35.67
N GLU A 778 23.31 -8.56 -34.33
CA GLU A 778 24.43 -8.19 -33.48
C GLU A 778 24.56 -9.16 -32.28
N ALA A 779 25.62 -8.97 -31.49
CA ALA A 779 25.96 -9.76 -30.30
C ALA A 779 24.75 -10.10 -29.41
N VAL A 780 24.59 -11.39 -29.09
CA VAL A 780 23.57 -11.90 -28.16
C VAL A 780 24.05 -11.66 -26.74
N LEU A 781 23.41 -10.73 -26.03
CA LEU A 781 23.88 -10.25 -24.73
C LEU A 781 23.39 -11.09 -23.55
N HIS A 782 22.16 -11.62 -23.63
CA HIS A 782 21.60 -12.48 -22.61
C HIS A 782 20.56 -13.43 -23.20
N LEU A 783 20.43 -14.60 -22.57
CA LEU A 783 19.39 -15.58 -22.86
C LEU A 783 18.89 -16.21 -21.57
N ARG A 784 17.65 -16.68 -21.62
CA ARG A 784 17.03 -17.51 -20.58
C ARG A 784 16.19 -18.57 -21.28
N PHE A 785 16.17 -19.79 -20.76
CA PHE A 785 15.20 -20.80 -21.19
C PHE A 785 14.64 -21.57 -19.99
N SER A 786 13.38 -22.00 -20.13
CA SER A 786 12.62 -22.75 -19.13
C SER A 786 11.34 -23.30 -19.77
N ASN A 787 10.90 -24.48 -19.35
CA ASN A 787 9.61 -25.07 -19.72
C ASN A 787 9.33 -25.12 -21.23
N GLY A 788 10.35 -25.43 -22.04
CA GLY A 788 10.21 -25.52 -23.50
C GLY A 788 10.08 -24.18 -24.22
N MET A 789 10.35 -23.05 -23.55
CA MET A 789 10.43 -21.73 -24.15
C MET A 789 11.80 -21.11 -23.88
N MET A 790 12.32 -20.35 -24.83
CA MET A 790 13.56 -19.60 -24.70
C MET A 790 13.35 -18.14 -25.12
N VAL A 791 14.03 -17.22 -24.43
CA VAL A 791 14.04 -15.81 -24.76
C VAL A 791 15.49 -15.35 -24.88
N THR A 792 15.83 -14.75 -26.02
CA THR A 792 17.16 -14.18 -26.30
C THR A 792 17.03 -12.67 -26.50
N CYS A 793 18.06 -11.93 -26.13
CA CYS A 793 18.12 -10.49 -26.37
C CYS A 793 19.51 -10.08 -26.87
N SER A 794 19.53 -9.06 -27.72
CA SER A 794 20.74 -8.67 -28.45
C SER A 794 21.00 -7.16 -28.39
N LYS A 795 22.23 -6.81 -28.75
CA LYS A 795 22.67 -5.44 -28.99
C LYS A 795 21.89 -4.76 -30.13
N ASP A 796 21.29 -5.55 -31.04
CA ASP A 796 20.41 -5.10 -32.12
C ASP A 796 19.09 -4.43 -31.64
N ARG A 797 18.85 -4.41 -30.32
CA ARG A 797 17.71 -3.81 -29.61
C ARG A 797 16.43 -4.66 -29.64
N SER A 798 16.50 -5.87 -30.19
CA SER A 798 15.40 -6.82 -30.25
C SER A 798 15.47 -7.87 -29.15
N ILE A 799 14.33 -8.49 -28.89
CA ILE A 799 14.19 -9.67 -28.06
C ILE A 799 13.49 -10.73 -28.91
N ALA A 800 14.05 -11.92 -29.02
CA ALA A 800 13.44 -13.03 -29.75
C ALA A 800 12.92 -14.07 -28.76
N VAL A 801 11.67 -14.48 -28.95
CA VAL A 801 11.00 -15.54 -28.19
C VAL A 801 10.94 -16.78 -29.07
N TRP A 802 11.39 -17.90 -28.54
CA TRP A 802 11.57 -19.17 -29.23
C TRP A 802 10.79 -20.27 -28.53
N ASP A 803 10.13 -21.11 -29.32
CA ASP A 803 9.56 -22.36 -28.84
C ASP A 803 10.57 -23.48 -29.03
N MET A 804 10.86 -24.21 -27.97
CA MET A 804 11.84 -25.29 -27.89
C MET A 804 11.10 -26.60 -27.59
N ALA A 805 10.68 -27.31 -28.63
CA ALA A 805 10.07 -28.63 -28.49
C ALA A 805 11.13 -29.70 -28.20
N SER A 806 12.30 -29.56 -28.80
CA SER A 806 13.46 -30.43 -28.62
C SER A 806 14.76 -29.62 -28.81
N PRO A 807 15.93 -30.16 -28.40
CA PRO A 807 17.23 -29.50 -28.68
C PRO A 807 17.49 -29.22 -30.16
N THR A 808 16.90 -30.01 -31.06
CA THR A 808 17.01 -29.85 -32.53
C THR A 808 15.88 -28.99 -33.11
N ASP A 809 14.71 -28.94 -32.47
CA ASP A 809 13.52 -28.25 -32.95
C ASP A 809 13.23 -27.00 -32.11
N ILE A 810 13.96 -25.95 -32.47
CA ILE A 810 13.79 -24.60 -31.93
C ILE A 810 13.32 -23.69 -33.06
N ASN A 811 12.14 -23.09 -32.88
CA ASN A 811 11.49 -22.21 -33.84
C ASN A 811 11.27 -20.82 -33.24
N LEU A 812 11.42 -19.78 -34.07
CA LEU A 812 11.15 -18.41 -33.66
C LEU A 812 9.63 -18.20 -33.57
N ARG A 813 9.15 -17.84 -32.38
CA ARG A 813 7.73 -17.56 -32.12
C ARG A 813 7.38 -16.10 -32.39
N ARG A 814 8.16 -15.17 -31.84
CA ARG A 814 7.94 -13.72 -32.00
C ARG A 814 9.22 -12.92 -31.77
N VAL A 815 9.33 -11.78 -32.45
CA VAL A 815 10.32 -10.74 -32.15
C VAL A 815 9.63 -9.57 -31.44
N LEU A 816 10.08 -9.25 -30.24
CA LEU A 816 9.63 -8.09 -29.48
C LEU A 816 10.54 -6.90 -29.78
N VAL A 817 9.94 -5.83 -30.29
CA VAL A 817 10.61 -4.57 -30.58
C VAL A 817 9.98 -3.48 -29.72
N GLY A 818 10.82 -2.64 -29.12
CA GLY A 818 10.34 -1.51 -28.32
C GLY A 818 11.40 -0.79 -27.51
N HIS A 819 12.55 -1.43 -27.26
CA HIS A 819 13.70 -0.77 -26.66
C HIS A 819 14.42 0.14 -27.66
N ARG A 820 14.99 1.24 -27.14
CA ARG A 820 15.68 2.25 -27.97
C ARG A 820 17.19 2.05 -28.05
N ALA A 821 17.73 1.17 -27.21
CA ALA A 821 19.15 0.83 -27.14
C ALA A 821 19.31 -0.67 -26.85
N ALA A 822 20.56 -1.15 -26.84
CA ALA A 822 20.90 -2.56 -26.61
C ALA A 822 20.15 -3.14 -25.40
N VAL A 823 19.57 -4.34 -25.57
CA VAL A 823 18.88 -5.05 -24.48
C VAL A 823 19.92 -5.91 -23.78
N ASN A 824 20.32 -5.49 -22.58
CA ASN A 824 21.45 -6.09 -21.88
C ASN A 824 21.08 -7.38 -21.14
N VAL A 825 19.83 -7.51 -20.71
CA VAL A 825 19.35 -8.64 -19.91
C VAL A 825 17.87 -8.89 -20.14
N VAL A 826 17.51 -10.18 -20.15
CA VAL A 826 16.13 -10.65 -20.21
C VAL A 826 15.96 -11.81 -19.23
N ASP A 827 14.82 -11.82 -18.55
CA ASP A 827 14.39 -12.89 -17.64
C ASP A 827 12.87 -13.08 -17.78
N PHE A 828 12.35 -14.26 -17.48
CA PHE A 828 10.91 -14.53 -17.64
C PHE A 828 10.41 -15.62 -16.71
N ASP A 829 9.09 -15.59 -16.49
CA ASP A 829 8.31 -16.68 -15.92
C ASP A 829 7.08 -16.97 -16.81
N GLU A 830 6.17 -17.82 -16.32
CA GLU A 830 4.92 -18.16 -17.03
C GLU A 830 4.02 -16.95 -17.30
N LYS A 831 4.19 -15.85 -16.55
CA LYS A 831 3.31 -14.68 -16.60
C LYS A 831 3.90 -13.54 -17.41
N TYR A 832 5.17 -13.20 -17.17
CA TYR A 832 5.84 -12.05 -17.73
C TYR A 832 7.25 -12.35 -18.25
N ILE A 833 7.58 -11.72 -19.37
CA ILE A 833 8.95 -11.52 -19.85
C ILE A 833 9.38 -10.12 -19.41
N VAL A 834 10.54 -10.01 -18.78
CA VAL A 834 11.10 -8.76 -18.25
C VAL A 834 12.43 -8.48 -18.94
N SER A 835 12.53 -7.35 -19.62
CA SER A 835 13.71 -6.94 -20.37
C SER A 835 14.27 -5.62 -19.88
N ALA A 836 15.58 -5.51 -19.75
CA ALA A 836 16.25 -4.27 -19.35
C ALA A 836 17.29 -3.84 -20.39
N SER A 837 17.35 -2.53 -20.64
CA SER A 837 18.13 -1.98 -21.75
C SER A 837 19.03 -0.82 -21.31
N GLY A 838 20.01 -0.51 -22.15
CA GLY A 838 20.79 0.72 -22.10
C GLY A 838 19.93 2.00 -22.23
N ASP A 839 18.68 1.88 -22.67
CA ASP A 839 17.71 2.99 -22.75
C ASP A 839 17.17 3.45 -21.39
N ARG A 840 17.69 2.89 -20.29
CA ARG A 840 17.37 3.20 -18.89
C ARG A 840 16.02 2.68 -18.42
N THR A 841 15.37 1.84 -19.23
CA THR A 841 14.03 1.32 -18.96
C THR A 841 14.02 -0.20 -18.78
N ILE A 842 13.09 -0.67 -17.96
CA ILE A 842 12.71 -2.08 -17.91
C ILE A 842 11.35 -2.19 -18.59
N LYS A 843 11.19 -3.10 -19.54
CA LYS A 843 9.90 -3.39 -20.17
C LYS A 843 9.39 -4.74 -19.72
N VAL A 844 8.08 -4.80 -19.53
CA VAL A 844 7.37 -6.01 -19.11
C VAL A 844 6.41 -6.38 -20.21
N TRP A 845 6.49 -7.63 -20.63
CA TRP A 845 5.69 -8.24 -21.69
C TRP A 845 4.97 -9.44 -21.12
N LYS A 846 3.76 -9.74 -21.58
CA LYS A 846 2.99 -10.90 -21.14
C LYS A 846 3.55 -12.16 -21.82
N THR A 847 3.88 -13.21 -21.08
CA THR A 847 4.50 -14.41 -21.67
C THR A 847 3.59 -15.14 -22.67
N PRO A 848 2.31 -15.46 -22.36
CA PRO A 848 1.43 -16.17 -23.29
C PRO A 848 1.23 -15.48 -24.64
N ASP A 849 0.97 -14.18 -24.63
CA ASP A 849 0.56 -13.43 -25.83
C ASP A 849 1.70 -12.58 -26.40
N SER A 850 2.83 -12.50 -25.69
CA SER A 850 3.99 -11.69 -26.05
C SER A 850 3.64 -10.21 -26.32
N GLU A 851 2.65 -9.70 -25.58
CA GLU A 851 2.17 -8.31 -25.67
C GLU A 851 2.85 -7.41 -24.64
N PHE A 852 3.04 -6.15 -24.99
CA PHE A 852 3.60 -5.15 -24.09
C PHE A 852 2.61 -4.80 -22.96
N VAL A 853 3.06 -4.88 -21.71
CA VAL A 853 2.24 -4.58 -20.52
C VAL A 853 2.56 -3.19 -19.97
N ARG A 854 3.84 -2.90 -19.72
CA ARG A 854 4.28 -1.66 -19.07
C ARG A 854 5.78 -1.41 -19.18
N THR A 855 6.19 -0.21 -18.80
CA THR A 855 7.59 0.17 -18.65
C THR A 855 7.85 0.64 -17.21
N LEU A 856 8.88 0.09 -16.57
CA LEU A 856 9.39 0.53 -15.27
C LEU A 856 10.50 1.56 -15.52
N ASN A 857 10.22 2.79 -15.12
CA ASN A 857 11.13 3.92 -15.27
C ASN A 857 11.63 4.39 -13.91
N GLY A 858 12.91 4.77 -13.84
CA GLY A 858 13.47 5.45 -12.67
C GLY A 858 14.98 5.39 -12.56
N HIS A 859 15.66 4.42 -13.18
CA HIS A 859 17.12 4.42 -13.30
C HIS A 859 17.62 5.65 -14.06
N LYS A 860 18.74 6.21 -13.63
CA LYS A 860 19.31 7.44 -14.22
C LYS A 860 20.19 7.14 -15.44
N ARG A 861 20.70 5.91 -15.55
CA ARG A 861 21.57 5.43 -16.63
C ARG A 861 21.13 4.02 -17.08
N GLY A 862 21.85 3.45 -18.05
CA GLY A 862 21.53 2.14 -18.63
C GLY A 862 21.53 1.03 -17.58
N ILE A 863 20.70 0.00 -17.77
CA ILE A 863 20.58 -1.13 -16.84
C ILE A 863 21.46 -2.26 -17.35
N ALA A 864 22.36 -2.77 -16.51
CA ALA A 864 23.35 -3.77 -16.90
C ALA A 864 22.96 -5.19 -16.47
N CYS A 865 22.19 -5.33 -15.40
CA CYS A 865 21.74 -6.62 -14.89
C CYS A 865 20.36 -6.54 -14.24
N LEU A 866 19.66 -7.68 -14.26
CA LEU A 866 18.32 -7.83 -13.73
C LEU A 866 18.10 -9.29 -13.35
N GLN A 867 17.32 -9.52 -12.29
CA GLN A 867 16.68 -10.80 -12.04
C GLN A 867 15.20 -10.54 -11.72
N TYR A 868 14.33 -11.39 -12.26
CA TYR A 868 12.90 -11.38 -11.99
C TYR A 868 12.49 -12.72 -11.38
N ARG A 869 11.81 -12.67 -10.24
CA ARG A 869 11.21 -13.86 -9.63
C ARG A 869 9.98 -13.48 -8.83
N ASP A 870 8.93 -14.27 -8.97
CA ASP A 870 7.65 -14.07 -8.31
C ASP A 870 7.06 -12.70 -8.67
N ARG A 871 7.04 -11.77 -7.71
CA ARG A 871 6.54 -10.40 -7.89
C ARG A 871 7.66 -9.36 -7.95
N LEU A 872 8.89 -9.76 -7.65
CA LEU A 872 10.01 -8.86 -7.41
C LEU A 872 10.94 -8.83 -8.63
N VAL A 873 11.23 -7.61 -9.08
CA VAL A 873 12.32 -7.35 -10.03
C VAL A 873 13.43 -6.63 -9.29
N VAL A 874 14.66 -7.13 -9.39
CA VAL A 874 15.84 -6.48 -8.84
C VAL A 874 16.77 -6.13 -9.99
N SER A 875 17.10 -4.85 -10.16
CA SER A 875 17.90 -4.34 -11.28
C SER A 875 19.12 -3.56 -10.80
N GLY A 876 20.26 -3.77 -11.47
CA GLY A 876 21.51 -3.01 -11.27
C GLY A 876 21.86 -2.18 -12.49
N SER A 877 22.25 -0.93 -12.27
CA SER A 877 22.47 0.05 -13.34
C SER A 877 23.85 0.72 -13.27
N SER A 878 24.25 1.34 -14.39
CA SER A 878 25.40 2.23 -14.49
C SER A 878 25.24 3.54 -13.72
N ASP A 879 24.12 3.75 -13.02
CA ASP A 879 23.94 4.82 -12.04
C ASP A 879 24.43 4.45 -10.64
N ASN A 880 25.11 3.30 -10.52
CA ASN A 880 25.69 2.73 -9.30
C ASN A 880 24.64 2.33 -8.25
N THR A 881 23.35 2.31 -8.63
CA THR A 881 22.26 1.92 -7.74
C THR A 881 21.68 0.57 -8.12
N ILE A 882 21.14 -0.11 -7.11
CA ILE A 882 20.26 -1.27 -7.28
C ILE A 882 18.84 -0.82 -6.95
N ARG A 883 17.86 -1.26 -7.74
CA ARG A 883 16.45 -0.95 -7.50
C ARG A 883 15.62 -2.21 -7.39
N LEU A 884 14.73 -2.20 -6.41
CA LEU A 884 13.72 -3.23 -6.21
C LEU A 884 12.40 -2.70 -6.74
N TRP A 885 11.70 -3.49 -7.54
CA TRP A 885 10.44 -3.11 -8.16
C TRP A 885 9.38 -4.18 -7.94
N ASP A 886 8.15 -3.71 -7.75
CA ASP A 886 6.97 -4.55 -7.83
C ASP A 886 6.52 -4.66 -9.29
N ILE A 887 6.50 -5.87 -9.86
CA ILE A 887 6.08 -6.10 -11.25
C ILE A 887 4.61 -5.70 -11.50
N GLU A 888 3.73 -5.88 -10.51
CA GLU A 888 2.27 -5.70 -10.65
C GLU A 888 1.83 -4.25 -10.65
N PHE A 889 2.57 -3.38 -9.96
CA PHE A 889 2.29 -1.94 -9.89
C PHE A 889 3.34 -1.09 -10.59
N GLY A 890 4.50 -1.67 -10.91
CA GLY A 890 5.63 -0.98 -11.49
C GLY A 890 6.29 0.06 -10.57
N THR A 891 6.01 -0.01 -9.27
CA THR A 891 6.54 0.92 -8.28
C THR A 891 7.94 0.50 -7.85
N CYS A 892 8.86 1.46 -7.78
CA CYS A 892 10.16 1.25 -7.13
C CYS A 892 9.94 1.17 -5.62
N LEU A 893 10.17 -0.01 -5.03
CA LEU A 893 10.01 -0.28 -3.61
C LEU A 893 11.17 0.29 -2.79
N ARG A 894 12.40 0.12 -3.31
CA ARG A 894 13.63 0.51 -2.64
C ARG A 894 14.72 0.83 -3.64
N VAL A 895 15.57 1.79 -3.29
CA VAL A 895 16.85 2.07 -3.96
C VAL A 895 17.96 1.72 -2.97
N LEU A 896 18.90 0.88 -3.38
CA LEU A 896 20.10 0.54 -2.62
C LEU A 896 21.28 1.30 -3.23
N GLU A 897 21.92 2.12 -2.40
CA GLU A 897 23.11 2.89 -2.72
C GLU A 897 24.29 2.34 -1.93
N GLY A 898 25.49 2.44 -2.48
CA GLY A 898 26.72 2.03 -1.80
C GLY A 898 27.75 1.32 -2.69
N HIS A 899 27.42 1.01 -3.95
CA HIS A 899 28.42 0.68 -4.96
C HIS A 899 29.08 1.96 -5.49
N ASP A 900 30.38 1.91 -5.71
CA ASP A 900 31.16 3.05 -6.19
C ASP A 900 31.18 3.14 -7.72
N GLU A 901 30.88 2.00 -8.37
CA GLU A 901 30.93 1.81 -9.82
C GLU A 901 29.68 1.09 -10.36
N LEU A 902 29.62 0.92 -11.68
CA LEU A 902 28.54 0.23 -12.38
C LEU A 902 28.26 -1.15 -11.77
N VAL A 903 26.99 -1.41 -11.42
CA VAL A 903 26.55 -2.72 -10.93
C VAL A 903 26.35 -3.65 -12.13
N ARG A 904 27.26 -4.61 -12.30
CA ARG A 904 27.36 -5.42 -13.54
C ARG A 904 26.57 -6.70 -13.48
N CYS A 905 26.47 -7.33 -12.31
CA CYS A 905 25.71 -8.56 -12.10
C CYS A 905 24.98 -8.53 -10.76
N ILE A 906 23.83 -9.19 -10.73
CA ILE A 906 23.00 -9.24 -9.53
C ILE A 906 22.23 -10.55 -9.50
N ARG A 907 22.11 -11.14 -8.32
CA ARG A 907 21.21 -12.25 -8.03
C ARG A 907 20.54 -12.03 -6.68
N PHE A 908 19.37 -12.63 -6.46
CA PHE A 908 18.71 -12.66 -5.17
C PHE A 908 17.99 -14.00 -4.93
N ASP A 909 17.82 -14.34 -3.66
CA ASP A 909 17.05 -15.49 -3.15
C ASP A 909 15.95 -14.99 -2.20
N ASN A 910 15.46 -15.84 -1.28
CA ASN A 910 14.44 -15.41 -0.31
C ASN A 910 14.99 -14.54 0.83
N LYS A 911 16.31 -14.49 1.04
CA LYS A 911 16.96 -13.89 2.22
C LYS A 911 17.84 -12.69 1.86
N ARG A 912 18.53 -12.73 0.73
CA ARG A 912 19.64 -11.84 0.40
C ARG A 912 19.65 -11.45 -1.08
N ILE A 913 20.32 -10.34 -1.34
CA ILE A 913 20.71 -9.90 -2.68
C ILE A 913 22.24 -9.91 -2.73
N VAL A 914 22.82 -10.50 -3.75
CA VAL A 914 24.27 -10.47 -4.01
C VAL A 914 24.51 -9.75 -5.31
N SER A 915 25.40 -8.76 -5.28
CA SER A 915 25.65 -7.86 -6.41
C SER A 915 27.14 -7.66 -6.62
N GLY A 916 27.60 -7.72 -7.87
CA GLY A 916 28.98 -7.48 -8.27
C GLY A 916 29.09 -6.24 -9.14
N ALA A 917 30.11 -5.42 -8.90
CA ALA A 917 30.34 -4.17 -9.60
C ALA A 917 31.67 -4.16 -10.38
N TYR A 918 31.88 -3.09 -11.15
CA TYR A 918 33.09 -2.90 -11.96
C TYR A 918 34.36 -2.61 -11.14
N ASP A 919 34.22 -2.22 -9.88
CA ASP A 919 35.31 -2.02 -8.92
C ASP A 919 35.88 -3.32 -8.34
N GLY A 920 35.38 -4.49 -8.78
CA GLY A 920 35.78 -5.80 -8.25
C GLY A 920 35.13 -6.18 -6.93
N LYS A 921 34.27 -5.31 -6.37
CA LYS A 921 33.60 -5.57 -5.09
C LYS A 921 32.32 -6.35 -5.30
N ILE A 922 32.07 -7.28 -4.39
CA ILE A 922 30.79 -7.98 -4.25
C ILE A 922 30.11 -7.50 -2.97
N LYS A 923 28.87 -7.05 -3.06
CA LYS A 923 28.07 -6.64 -1.89
C LYS A 923 26.92 -7.60 -1.67
N VAL A 924 26.75 -7.97 -0.40
CA VAL A 924 25.65 -8.78 0.11
C VAL A 924 24.68 -7.88 0.87
N TRP A 925 23.41 -7.92 0.50
CA TRP A 925 22.35 -7.10 1.07
C TRP A 925 21.27 -7.97 1.70
N ASP A 926 20.63 -7.48 2.75
CA ASP A 926 19.47 -8.13 3.36
C ASP A 926 18.20 -7.81 2.57
N LEU A 927 17.57 -8.83 1.97
CA LEU A 927 16.38 -8.65 1.16
C LEU A 927 15.15 -8.30 2.00
N ALA A 928 14.98 -8.93 3.17
CA ALA A 928 13.83 -8.70 4.04
C ALA A 928 13.87 -7.27 4.60
N ALA A 929 15.06 -6.80 5.00
CA ALA A 929 15.25 -5.42 5.42
C ALA A 929 15.06 -4.43 4.26
N ALA A 930 15.49 -4.77 3.04
CA ALA A 930 15.31 -3.91 1.86
C ALA A 930 13.84 -3.77 1.43
N LEU A 931 13.03 -4.81 1.64
CA LEU A 931 11.58 -4.78 1.38
C LEU A 931 10.79 -4.04 2.47
N ASP A 932 11.31 -3.93 3.71
CA ASP A 932 10.70 -3.11 4.74
C ASP A 932 11.09 -1.62 4.56
N PRO A 933 10.14 -0.73 4.22
CA PRO A 933 10.44 0.69 4.03
C PRO A 933 10.93 1.38 5.32
N ARG A 934 10.72 0.79 6.51
CA ARG A 934 11.16 1.35 7.79
C ARG A 934 12.64 1.13 8.09
N SER A 935 13.27 0.13 7.46
CA SER A 935 14.69 -0.13 7.65
C SER A 935 15.51 1.06 7.14
N PRO A 936 16.51 1.55 7.88
CA PRO A 936 17.40 2.60 7.38
C PRO A 936 18.30 2.07 6.25
N VAL A 937 18.80 2.95 5.38
CA VAL A 937 19.64 2.54 4.23
C VAL A 937 20.98 1.94 4.67
N GLY A 938 21.54 2.42 5.78
CA GLY A 938 22.85 1.96 6.29
C GLY A 938 22.86 0.50 6.78
N THR A 939 21.72 -0.09 7.15
CA THR A 939 21.65 -1.48 7.62
C THR A 939 21.38 -2.48 6.50
N LEU A 940 21.20 -2.01 5.26
CA LEU A 940 20.85 -2.88 4.14
C LEU A 940 22.04 -3.66 3.59
N CYS A 941 23.22 -3.04 3.56
CA CYS A 941 24.45 -3.69 3.16
C CYS A 941 24.99 -4.50 4.34
N LEU A 942 24.90 -5.82 4.26
CA LEU A 942 25.46 -6.71 5.29
C LEU A 942 26.99 -6.69 5.23
N ARG A 943 27.56 -6.94 4.04
CA ARG A 943 29.01 -6.99 3.83
C ARG A 943 29.42 -6.60 2.42
N THR A 944 30.65 -6.13 2.32
CA THR A 944 31.38 -5.94 1.05
C THR A 944 32.56 -6.90 1.04
N LEU A 945 32.61 -7.79 0.06
CA LEU A 945 33.65 -8.78 -0.18
C LEU A 945 34.56 -8.27 -1.30
N VAL A 946 35.87 -8.29 -1.08
CA VAL A 946 36.87 -7.68 -1.99
C VAL A 946 38.02 -8.66 -2.19
N GLU A 947 37.98 -9.42 -3.27
CA GLU A 947 39.03 -10.39 -3.64
C GLU A 947 39.34 -10.39 -5.14
N HIS A 948 38.35 -10.04 -5.99
CA HIS A 948 38.60 -9.83 -7.41
C HIS A 948 39.40 -8.55 -7.62
N THR A 949 40.34 -8.60 -8.56
CA THR A 949 41.17 -7.44 -8.94
C THR A 949 40.61 -6.71 -10.16
N GLY A 950 39.61 -7.31 -10.83
CA GLY A 950 38.95 -6.76 -12.01
C GLY A 950 37.43 -6.71 -11.87
N ARG A 951 36.78 -6.24 -12.94
CA ARG A 951 35.31 -6.13 -13.06
C ARG A 951 34.64 -7.48 -12.84
N VAL A 952 33.70 -7.57 -11.90
CA VAL A 952 32.90 -8.79 -11.69
C VAL A 952 31.85 -8.89 -12.79
N PHE A 953 31.91 -9.92 -13.63
CA PHE A 953 31.00 -10.07 -14.76
C PHE A 953 29.75 -10.89 -14.44
N ARG A 954 29.90 -11.97 -13.67
CA ARG A 954 28.78 -12.83 -13.29
C ARG A 954 28.98 -13.38 -11.89
N LEU A 955 27.86 -13.64 -11.23
CA LEU A 955 27.82 -14.41 -10.00
C LEU A 955 26.56 -15.25 -9.97
N GLN A 956 26.64 -16.37 -9.27
CA GLN A 956 25.53 -17.20 -8.82
C GLN A 956 25.80 -17.54 -7.35
N PHE A 957 24.77 -17.67 -6.55
CA PHE A 957 24.92 -18.07 -5.15
C PHE A 957 23.78 -18.98 -4.72
N ASP A 958 24.02 -19.72 -3.66
CA ASP A 958 23.06 -20.52 -2.93
C ASP A 958 23.14 -20.19 -1.43
N ASP A 959 22.45 -20.94 -0.59
CA ASP A 959 22.44 -20.74 0.86
C ASP A 959 23.85 -20.82 1.52
N PHE A 960 24.81 -21.50 0.87
CA PHE A 960 26.12 -21.83 1.44
C PHE A 960 27.28 -21.12 0.77
N GLN A 961 27.20 -20.82 -0.53
CA GLN A 961 28.34 -20.32 -1.28
C GLN A 961 27.97 -19.28 -2.34
N ILE A 962 28.95 -18.46 -2.73
CA ILE A 962 28.92 -17.62 -3.92
C ILE A 962 29.94 -18.19 -4.91
N VAL A 963 29.61 -18.25 -6.20
CA VAL A 963 30.56 -18.48 -7.29
C VAL A 963 30.54 -17.23 -8.17
N SER A 964 31.66 -16.54 -8.28
CA SER A 964 31.80 -15.31 -9.04
C SER A 964 32.88 -15.41 -10.09
N SER A 965 32.70 -14.71 -11.21
CA SER A 965 33.68 -14.64 -12.28
C SER A 965 33.97 -13.18 -12.65
N SER A 966 35.20 -12.94 -13.10
CA SER A 966 35.72 -11.60 -13.29
C SER A 966 36.52 -11.47 -14.58
N HIS A 967 36.80 -10.21 -14.93
CA HIS A 967 37.73 -9.83 -15.98
C HIS A 967 39.18 -10.25 -15.71
N ASP A 968 39.55 -10.49 -14.45
CA ASP A 968 40.88 -10.95 -14.04
C ASP A 968 41.19 -12.42 -14.41
N ASP A 969 40.28 -13.06 -15.17
CA ASP A 969 40.38 -14.45 -15.63
C ASP A 969 40.18 -15.51 -14.53
N THR A 970 39.66 -15.10 -13.38
CA THR A 970 39.42 -16.01 -12.25
C THR A 970 37.94 -16.31 -12.04
N ILE A 971 37.69 -17.53 -11.57
CA ILE A 971 36.43 -17.91 -10.90
C ILE A 971 36.75 -18.07 -9.42
N LEU A 972 36.06 -17.33 -8.57
CA LEU A 972 36.18 -17.38 -7.12
C LEU A 972 34.98 -18.10 -6.53
N ILE A 973 35.25 -18.96 -5.57
CA ILE A 973 34.26 -19.75 -4.85
C ILE A 973 34.37 -19.38 -3.38
N TRP A 974 33.31 -18.79 -2.86
CA TRP A 974 33.21 -18.27 -1.51
C TRP A 974 32.32 -19.20 -0.70
N ASP A 975 32.89 -20.06 0.14
CA ASP A 975 32.13 -21.02 0.96
C ASP A 975 31.95 -20.49 2.40
N PHE A 976 30.70 -20.33 2.83
CA PHE A 976 30.31 -19.82 4.15
C PHE A 976 29.97 -20.94 5.15
N LEU A 977 30.02 -22.22 4.75
CA LEU A 977 29.66 -23.35 5.61
C LEU A 977 30.77 -23.69 6.62
N ASN A 978 32.03 -23.79 6.18
CA ASN A 978 33.17 -24.20 7.00
C ASN A 978 34.36 -23.23 6.87
N PRO A 979 34.32 -22.03 7.47
CA PRO A 979 35.40 -21.06 7.33
C PRO A 979 36.73 -21.49 8.00
N ASP A 980 36.70 -22.39 8.99
CA ASP A 980 37.87 -22.67 9.85
C ASP A 980 38.84 -23.75 9.32
N GLN A 981 38.53 -24.43 8.21
CA GLN A 981 39.45 -25.42 7.61
C GLN A 981 40.62 -24.79 6.85
N SER A 982 40.68 -23.46 6.73
CA SER A 982 41.80 -22.77 6.07
C SER A 982 43.09 -22.70 6.91
N GLN A 983 43.02 -22.90 8.23
CA GLN A 983 44.22 -22.87 9.08
C GLN A 983 45.03 -24.17 9.06
N THR A 984 44.47 -25.28 8.58
CA THR A 984 45.19 -26.57 8.50
C THR A 984 45.82 -26.85 7.13
N ILE A 985 45.44 -26.13 6.08
CA ILE A 985 45.93 -26.41 4.71
C ILE A 985 47.15 -25.54 4.34
N ASN A 986 47.36 -24.39 5.00
CA ASN A 986 48.52 -23.53 4.74
C ASN A 986 49.80 -23.95 5.50
N ASN A 987 49.79 -25.07 6.22
CA ASN A 987 50.94 -25.58 6.98
C ASN A 987 51.50 -26.92 6.45
N ASN A 988 51.11 -27.37 5.25
CA ASN A 988 51.71 -28.53 4.57
C ASN A 988 52.19 -28.18 3.17
#